data_AF-A0AAD1Y276-F1
#
_entry.id   AF-A0AAD1Y276-F1
#
_cell.length_a   1.000
_cell.length_b   1.000
_cell.length_c   1.000
_cell.angle_alpha   90.00
_cell.angle_beta   90.00
_cell.angle_gamma   90.00
#
_symmetry.space_group_name_H-M   'P 1'
#
loop_
_entity.id
_entity.type
_entity.pdbx_description
1 polymer ?
#
loop_
_entity_poly.entity_id
_entity_poly.type
_entity_poly.pdbx_seq_one_letter_code
_entity_poly.pdbx_strand_id
1 'polypeptide(L)'
;MGRTIELSNGASIERTALDGYDEEWIMTNKTLSTLEVTLDLSKCSGIEVDDHEGETSVSAECPPNETQTLFVVRRNPPFKFAAGISMKEIPAPVEEQEELIGGFKSELDSKIDEMSELLRKIPFDTMNHEEICDKLGEFGLDHFTDPSFPPNDDSIYDKETEPEYPLQQKPVWKRPHEFMRDPKLFDDGIDPNDINQGALGNCWFLASIASVAENPALIKRLFITQEYNEQGLYQLRICKNGEWLKVTVDDYIPCYYSGGPMFCRATGDELWVLLLEKAYAKIHGNYCQLRAGFVSHGMADLTGCPTRDHRFPQDRHDYGAIEEYAEELWSKLDLADSKGWIMCAGTPGVDHFTEGGGPDQDHGIVPGHAYSVIAAKEREGIRLLNVRNPWGEFEWGGAWSDNSEEWTEEMMEAFEPDFDAKDGSFWISYEDFFKNFCSITVCRVENWNEIRLKGIFMRLMEAQDTDEDFVLSKFYYSFRLEEEAEIDIGLHQEDERILGSDRRRYVDMQILILRRHTNGTLTIVHDSGSSDSRDQECHVTLGAGHYIVVPRSSGATLGRPNNDPKDPVDFKVEHGDKIRLHPVLRSTIDDVFRRMDLQLNGALSADELNQFGRLIGCEELENVTDEDLEGEEFENISCNANGITNFGIKQYFSKYEPEEIAEFIGKLGYDESLYSTKSKPFTITFHTNSELRVRIGDALKTDLNERAWDLMMHNYHKNNGATGAIQTDEICVFRRYDQGAYCVVYGAINKTDDEMEVNFKMTNSKNMIYQPSKGSVKTIVPPRGLVYLSTSILDPGQSSFSWNYSFSAGRT
;
A
#
# COMPACT_ATOMS: atom_id res chain seq x y z
N MET A 1 -44.08 33.45 -2.59
CA MET A 1 -42.89 33.10 -3.40
C MET A 1 -42.31 31.86 -2.75
N GLY A 2 -42.31 30.74 -3.48
CA GLY A 2 -41.78 29.47 -2.96
C GLY A 2 -40.31 29.60 -2.61
N ARG A 3 -39.91 28.88 -1.56
CA ARG A 3 -38.50 28.70 -1.20
C ARG A 3 -38.15 27.26 -1.53
N THR A 4 -37.23 27.07 -2.45
CA THR A 4 -36.59 25.78 -2.71
C THR A 4 -35.37 25.66 -1.81
N ILE A 5 -35.24 24.52 -1.14
CA ILE A 5 -34.07 24.13 -0.37
C ILE A 5 -33.41 23.01 -1.16
N GLU A 6 -32.28 23.30 -1.79
CA GLU A 6 -31.42 22.28 -2.36
C GLU A 6 -30.60 21.61 -1.25
N LEU A 7 -30.47 20.30 -1.36
CA LEU A 7 -29.76 19.45 -0.41
C LEU A 7 -28.42 19.03 -1.02
N SER A 8 -27.43 18.77 -0.16
CA SER A 8 -26.07 18.42 -0.56
C SER A 8 -25.96 17.10 -1.34
N ASN A 9 -26.96 16.23 -1.24
CA ASN A 9 -27.06 14.97 -1.96
C ASN A 9 -27.69 15.11 -3.37
N GLY A 10 -28.02 16.33 -3.81
CA GLY A 10 -28.67 16.61 -5.09
C GLY A 10 -30.20 16.48 -5.09
N ALA A 11 -30.82 16.19 -3.94
CA ALA A 11 -32.26 16.28 -3.76
C ALA A 11 -32.70 17.72 -3.45
N SER A 12 -33.98 18.03 -3.61
CA SER A 12 -34.50 19.37 -3.31
C SER A 12 -35.93 19.32 -2.78
N ILE A 13 -36.22 20.14 -1.78
CA ILE A 13 -37.58 20.35 -1.28
C ILE A 13 -38.05 21.75 -1.66
N GLU A 14 -39.13 21.82 -2.43
CA GLU A 14 -39.80 23.06 -2.80
C GLU A 14 -41.10 23.23 -2.00
N ARG A 15 -41.32 24.45 -1.49
CA ARG A 15 -42.60 24.85 -0.91
C ARG A 15 -43.40 25.68 -1.89
N THR A 16 -44.57 25.19 -2.29
CA THR A 16 -45.46 25.84 -3.26
C THR A 16 -46.75 26.26 -2.56
N ALA A 17 -47.14 27.52 -2.71
CA ALA A 17 -48.40 28.01 -2.14
C ALA A 17 -49.59 27.56 -3.02
N LEU A 18 -50.62 27.04 -2.37
CA LEU A 18 -51.91 26.70 -2.97
C LEU A 18 -52.95 27.82 -2.72
N ASP A 19 -54.15 27.67 -3.28
CA ASP A 19 -55.29 28.55 -2.98
C ASP A 19 -55.77 28.34 -1.53
N GLY A 20 -56.07 29.42 -0.81
CA GLY A 20 -56.26 29.34 0.65
C GLY A 20 -54.90 29.40 1.37
N TYR A 21 -54.85 29.25 2.68
CA TYR A 21 -53.58 29.34 3.42
C TYR A 21 -52.75 28.04 3.36
N ASP A 22 -52.87 27.32 2.25
CA ASP A 22 -52.39 25.95 2.06
C ASP A 22 -51.04 25.95 1.33
N GLU A 23 -50.17 25.01 1.67
CA GLU A 23 -48.85 24.86 1.07
C GLU A 23 -48.52 23.39 0.76
N GLU A 24 -48.05 23.13 -0.45
CA GLU A 24 -47.49 21.84 -0.85
C GLU A 24 -45.97 21.82 -0.67
N TRP A 25 -45.48 20.68 -0.23
CA TRP A 25 -44.06 20.40 -0.05
C TRP A 25 -43.68 19.29 -1.02
N ILE A 26 -43.02 19.67 -2.10
CA ILE A 26 -42.65 18.78 -3.19
C ILE A 26 -41.17 18.44 -3.02
N MET A 27 -40.85 17.15 -3.02
CA MET A 27 -39.49 16.64 -3.01
C MET A 27 -39.13 16.11 -4.39
N THR A 28 -37.96 16.47 -4.88
CA THR A 28 -37.30 15.82 -6.01
C THR A 28 -36.10 15.07 -5.46
N ASN A 29 -36.12 13.74 -5.52
CA ASN A 29 -35.03 12.87 -5.11
C ASN A 29 -34.19 12.48 -6.32
N LYS A 30 -32.92 12.89 -6.36
CA LYS A 30 -31.97 12.52 -7.42
C LYS A 30 -30.87 11.57 -6.92
N THR A 31 -31.15 10.80 -5.87
CA THR A 31 -30.22 9.82 -5.30
C THR A 31 -30.66 8.40 -5.66
N LEU A 32 -29.81 7.41 -5.38
CA LEU A 32 -30.14 5.98 -5.41
C LEU A 32 -30.72 5.47 -4.08
N SER A 33 -31.11 6.38 -3.19
CA SER A 33 -31.65 6.06 -1.87
C SER A 33 -33.08 6.58 -1.77
N THR A 34 -33.94 5.87 -1.04
CA THR A 34 -35.21 6.43 -0.59
C THR A 34 -34.93 7.49 0.46
N LEU A 35 -35.50 8.68 0.28
CA LEU A 35 -35.38 9.78 1.24
C LEU A 35 -36.62 9.81 2.13
N GLU A 36 -36.47 9.41 3.39
CA GLU A 36 -37.49 9.60 4.43
C GLU A 36 -37.34 11.00 5.01
N VAL A 37 -38.36 11.83 4.87
CA VAL A 37 -38.40 13.20 5.40
C VAL A 37 -39.40 13.25 6.55
N THR A 38 -39.01 13.81 7.68
CA THR A 38 -39.87 14.01 8.85
C THR A 38 -40.06 15.49 9.14
N LEU A 39 -41.30 15.93 9.26
CA LEU A 39 -41.68 17.25 9.77
C LEU A 39 -41.98 17.16 11.27
N ASP A 40 -41.17 17.83 12.10
CA ASP A 40 -41.45 18.03 13.53
C ASP A 40 -42.37 19.25 13.70
N LEU A 41 -43.61 19.00 14.11
CA LEU A 41 -44.66 20.00 14.30
C LEU A 41 -44.84 20.39 15.77
N SER A 42 -44.04 19.86 16.71
CA SER A 42 -44.20 20.03 18.16
C SER A 42 -44.24 21.49 18.64
N LYS A 43 -43.64 22.42 17.87
CA LYS A 43 -43.60 23.87 18.16
C LYS A 43 -44.59 24.69 17.34
N CYS A 44 -45.41 24.04 16.51
CA CYS A 44 -46.43 24.67 15.68
C CYS A 44 -47.78 24.79 16.40
N SER A 45 -48.63 25.74 15.97
CA SER A 45 -50.02 25.87 16.43
C SER A 45 -50.91 26.36 15.29
N GLY A 46 -52.14 25.86 15.15
CA GLY A 46 -53.02 26.22 14.03
C GLY A 46 -52.52 25.71 12.67
N ILE A 47 -51.87 24.54 12.67
CA ILE A 47 -51.34 23.86 11.49
C ILE A 47 -51.95 22.46 11.43
N GLU A 48 -52.40 22.05 10.24
CA GLU A 48 -52.89 20.70 9.94
C GLU A 48 -52.10 20.16 8.74
N VAL A 49 -51.76 18.88 8.76
CA VAL A 49 -51.17 18.18 7.60
C VAL A 49 -52.21 17.20 7.10
N ASP A 50 -52.46 17.21 5.79
CA ASP A 50 -53.44 16.30 5.18
C ASP A 50 -53.11 14.84 5.52
N ASP A 51 -54.15 14.07 5.87
CA ASP A 51 -54.09 12.68 6.31
C ASP A 51 -53.35 12.39 7.63
N HIS A 52 -52.90 13.42 8.36
CA HIS A 52 -52.14 13.31 9.62
C HIS A 52 -52.66 14.25 10.73
N GLU A 53 -53.96 14.17 11.04
CA GLU A 53 -54.60 15.06 12.04
C GLU A 53 -54.10 14.81 13.49
N GLY A 54 -53.54 15.85 14.11
CA GLY A 54 -53.17 15.83 15.53
C GLY A 54 -51.81 15.20 15.85
N GLU A 55 -51.02 14.85 14.83
CA GLU A 55 -49.67 14.32 14.99
C GLU A 55 -48.66 15.43 15.34
N THR A 56 -47.70 15.10 16.20
CA THR A 56 -46.61 16.02 16.59
C THR A 56 -45.38 15.90 15.67
N SER A 57 -45.35 14.86 14.83
CA SER A 57 -44.34 14.63 13.81
C SER A 57 -44.93 13.79 12.68
N VAL A 58 -44.65 14.14 11.42
CA VAL A 58 -45.16 13.41 10.23
C VAL A 58 -43.99 13.03 9.33
N SER A 59 -43.93 11.77 8.87
CA SER A 59 -42.90 11.29 7.93
C SER A 59 -43.49 10.94 6.57
N ALA A 60 -42.74 11.17 5.50
CA ALA A 60 -43.05 10.71 4.14
C ALA A 60 -41.77 10.27 3.43
N GLU A 61 -41.86 9.24 2.59
CA GLU A 61 -40.73 8.65 1.87
C GLU A 61 -40.79 9.00 0.38
N CYS A 62 -39.70 9.52 -0.19
CA CYS A 62 -39.53 9.74 -1.62
C CYS A 62 -38.63 8.67 -2.24
N PRO A 63 -39.14 7.82 -3.14
CA PRO A 63 -38.33 6.80 -3.82
C PRO A 63 -37.18 7.40 -4.64
N PRO A 64 -36.15 6.59 -4.98
CA PRO A 64 -35.03 7.01 -5.82
C PRO A 64 -35.47 7.58 -7.16
N ASN A 65 -34.80 8.65 -7.63
CA ASN A 65 -35.04 9.27 -8.94
C ASN A 65 -36.51 9.70 -9.20
N GLU A 66 -37.29 9.97 -8.16
CA GLU A 66 -38.68 10.42 -8.28
C GLU A 66 -38.90 11.87 -7.83
N THR A 67 -40.02 12.46 -8.24
CA THR A 67 -40.52 13.73 -7.72
C THR A 67 -41.95 13.54 -7.22
N GLN A 68 -42.19 13.88 -5.97
CA GLN A 68 -43.50 13.68 -5.34
C GLN A 68 -43.81 14.74 -4.29
N THR A 69 -45.11 14.97 -4.08
CA THR A 69 -45.62 15.78 -2.97
C THR A 69 -45.53 14.96 -1.69
N LEU A 70 -44.75 15.43 -0.72
CA LEU A 70 -44.59 14.79 0.58
C LEU A 70 -45.69 15.18 1.56
N PHE A 71 -46.01 16.48 1.63
CA PHE A 71 -46.94 17.03 2.61
C PHE A 71 -47.80 18.11 1.98
N VAL A 72 -49.07 18.15 2.35
CA VAL A 72 -49.97 19.30 2.14
C VAL A 72 -50.26 19.88 3.52
N VAL A 73 -49.81 21.11 3.75
CA VAL A 73 -49.90 21.78 5.05
C VAL A 73 -50.94 22.89 4.98
N ARG A 74 -52.01 22.76 5.76
CA ARG A 74 -53.04 23.79 5.93
C ARG A 74 -52.75 24.65 7.15
N ARG A 75 -52.94 25.96 7.01
CA ARG A 75 -52.73 26.93 8.10
C ARG A 75 -54.05 27.59 8.49
N ASN A 76 -54.46 27.41 9.74
CA ASN A 76 -55.71 27.93 10.29
C ASN A 76 -55.44 29.16 11.19
N PRO A 77 -55.68 30.41 10.73
CA PRO A 77 -55.35 31.59 11.51
C PRO A 77 -56.20 31.74 12.79
N PRO A 78 -55.62 32.19 13.92
CA PRO A 78 -54.21 32.54 14.10
C PRO A 78 -53.31 31.28 14.23
N PHE A 79 -52.21 31.25 13.46
CA PHE A 79 -51.27 30.13 13.45
C PHE A 79 -49.83 30.55 13.81
N LYS A 80 -49.02 29.59 14.23
CA LYS A 80 -47.56 29.70 14.45
C LYS A 80 -46.90 28.53 13.73
N PHE A 81 -45.99 28.82 12.81
CA PHE A 81 -45.24 27.82 12.07
C PHE A 81 -43.76 27.84 12.50
N ALA A 82 -43.29 26.77 13.12
CA ALA A 82 -41.92 26.61 13.62
C ALA A 82 -41.46 25.15 13.48
N ALA A 83 -41.72 24.55 12.31
CA ALA A 83 -41.45 23.15 12.06
C ALA A 83 -39.94 22.87 11.86
N GLY A 84 -39.46 21.79 12.46
CA GLY A 84 -38.16 21.19 12.13
C GLY A 84 -38.29 20.21 10.98
N ILE A 85 -37.24 20.03 10.19
CA ILE A 85 -37.17 19.00 9.16
C ILE A 85 -35.97 18.11 9.50
N SER A 86 -36.18 16.81 9.61
CA SER A 86 -35.10 15.82 9.62
C SER A 86 -35.24 14.90 8.41
N MET A 87 -34.13 14.35 7.94
CA MET A 87 -34.12 13.41 6.83
C MET A 87 -33.26 12.22 7.17
N LYS A 88 -33.64 11.08 6.61
CA LYS A 88 -32.91 9.83 6.67
C LYS A 88 -32.84 9.24 5.28
N GLU A 89 -31.63 8.91 4.85
CA GLU A 89 -31.43 8.16 3.60
C GLU A 89 -31.50 6.67 3.90
N ILE A 90 -32.24 5.95 3.07
CA ILE A 90 -32.35 4.50 3.10
C ILE A 90 -31.90 4.00 1.72
N PRO A 91 -30.69 3.43 1.60
CA PRO A 91 -30.21 2.91 0.32
C PRO A 91 -31.21 1.92 -0.29
N ALA A 92 -31.52 2.08 -1.57
CA ALA A 92 -32.32 1.09 -2.28
C ALA A 92 -31.56 -0.25 -2.35
N PRO A 93 -32.25 -1.40 -2.47
CA PRO A 93 -31.60 -2.68 -2.74
C PRO A 93 -30.65 -2.58 -3.95
N VAL A 94 -29.55 -3.34 -3.90
CA VAL A 94 -28.49 -3.27 -4.93
C VAL A 94 -29.05 -3.56 -6.32
N GLU A 95 -30.00 -4.49 -6.44
CA GLU A 95 -30.65 -4.84 -7.71
C GLU A 95 -31.45 -3.66 -8.29
N GLU A 96 -32.16 -2.90 -7.45
CA GLU A 96 -32.90 -1.71 -7.88
C GLU A 96 -31.95 -0.59 -8.31
N GLN A 97 -30.84 -0.41 -7.58
CA GLN A 97 -29.80 0.53 -7.98
C GLN A 97 -29.20 0.15 -9.35
N GLU A 98 -28.96 -1.14 -9.60
CA GLU A 98 -28.46 -1.62 -10.90
C GLU A 98 -29.43 -1.32 -12.05
N GLU A 99 -30.72 -1.51 -11.84
CA GLU A 99 -31.75 -1.16 -12.84
C GLU A 99 -31.74 0.34 -13.15
N LEU A 100 -31.63 1.19 -12.14
CA LEU A 100 -31.62 2.65 -12.28
C LEU A 100 -30.40 3.18 -13.06
N ILE A 101 -29.25 2.49 -12.96
CA ILE A 101 -28.01 2.90 -13.64
C ILE A 101 -27.70 2.08 -14.90
N GLY A 102 -28.54 1.10 -15.26
CA GLY A 102 -28.24 0.13 -16.33
C GLY A 102 -27.93 0.75 -17.70
N GLY A 103 -28.50 1.92 -17.99
CA GLY A 103 -28.19 2.69 -19.21
C GLY A 103 -26.73 3.17 -19.27
N PHE A 104 -26.22 3.74 -18.17
CA PHE A 104 -24.83 4.20 -18.07
C PHE A 104 -23.83 3.04 -18.22
N LYS A 105 -24.15 1.91 -17.58
CA LYS A 105 -23.30 0.71 -17.61
C LYS A 105 -23.17 0.14 -19.02
N SER A 106 -24.28 0.02 -19.74
CA SER A 106 -24.31 -0.53 -21.09
C SER A 106 -23.46 0.28 -22.08
N GLU A 107 -23.46 1.62 -21.95
CA GLU A 107 -22.62 2.49 -22.79
C GLU A 107 -21.13 2.33 -22.47
N LEU A 108 -20.77 2.27 -21.18
CA LEU A 108 -19.39 2.08 -20.74
C LEU A 108 -18.84 0.72 -21.15
N ASP A 109 -19.62 -0.34 -21.00
CA ASP A 109 -19.22 -1.70 -21.41
C ASP A 109 -18.86 -1.75 -22.91
N SER A 110 -19.62 -1.06 -23.77
CA SER A 110 -19.30 -0.94 -25.20
C SER A 110 -17.97 -0.22 -25.44
N LYS A 111 -17.72 0.90 -24.74
CA LYS A 111 -16.45 1.65 -24.85
C LYS A 111 -15.25 0.83 -24.35
N ILE A 112 -15.44 0.07 -23.28
CA ILE A 112 -14.41 -0.84 -22.74
C ILE A 112 -14.07 -1.93 -23.76
N ASP A 113 -15.08 -2.53 -24.39
CA ASP A 113 -14.87 -3.58 -25.39
C ASP A 113 -14.16 -3.04 -26.65
N GLU A 114 -14.56 -1.87 -27.16
CA GLU A 114 -13.89 -1.20 -28.29
C GLU A 114 -12.41 -0.92 -27.98
N MET A 115 -12.13 -0.40 -26.79
CA MET A 115 -10.77 -0.11 -26.37
C MET A 115 -9.94 -1.37 -26.12
N SER A 116 -10.54 -2.41 -25.54
CA SER A 116 -9.85 -3.68 -25.31
C SER A 116 -9.34 -4.28 -26.61
N GLU A 117 -10.11 -4.13 -27.71
CA GLU A 117 -9.69 -4.60 -29.03
C GLU A 117 -8.52 -3.78 -29.60
N LEU A 118 -8.53 -2.46 -29.40
CA LEU A 118 -7.41 -1.59 -29.75
C LEU A 118 -6.14 -1.97 -28.99
N LEU A 119 -6.23 -2.07 -27.66
CA LEU A 119 -5.08 -2.29 -26.78
C LEU A 119 -4.54 -3.72 -26.84
N ARG A 120 -5.25 -4.65 -27.48
CA ARG A 120 -4.79 -6.02 -27.71
C ARG A 120 -3.41 -6.08 -28.38
N LYS A 121 -2.97 -5.05 -29.10
CA LYS A 121 -1.66 -5.04 -29.78
C LYS A 121 -0.72 -3.92 -29.32
N ILE A 122 -1.20 -3.01 -28.48
CA ILE A 122 -0.50 -1.75 -28.22
C ILE A 122 0.02 -1.75 -26.77
N PRO A 123 1.32 -1.56 -26.54
CA PRO A 123 1.91 -1.48 -25.21
C PRO A 123 1.70 -0.10 -24.59
N PHE A 124 0.44 0.36 -24.49
CA PHE A 124 0.08 1.73 -24.12
C PHE A 124 0.67 2.15 -22.76
N ASP A 125 0.76 1.23 -21.80
CA ASP A 125 1.38 1.48 -20.49
C ASP A 125 2.87 1.87 -20.58
N THR A 126 3.53 1.60 -21.71
CA THR A 126 4.93 1.94 -21.94
C THR A 126 5.12 3.02 -23.01
N MET A 127 4.08 3.34 -23.79
CA MET A 127 4.08 4.45 -24.74
C MET A 127 4.01 5.82 -24.05
N ASN A 128 4.42 6.86 -24.75
CA ASN A 128 4.20 8.23 -24.29
C ASN A 128 2.79 8.72 -24.64
N HIS A 129 2.39 9.84 -24.04
CA HIS A 129 1.04 10.39 -24.20
C HIS A 129 0.68 10.69 -25.66
N GLU A 130 1.61 11.24 -26.46
CA GLU A 130 1.37 11.61 -27.87
C GLU A 130 1.14 10.36 -28.74
N GLU A 131 1.94 9.32 -28.54
CA GLU A 131 1.80 8.03 -29.25
C GLU A 131 0.43 7.38 -29.02
N ILE A 132 -0.06 7.44 -27.77
CA ILE A 132 -1.38 6.89 -27.44
C ILE A 132 -2.48 7.74 -28.09
N CYS A 133 -2.38 9.07 -28.03
CA CYS A 133 -3.33 9.97 -28.68
C CYS A 133 -3.39 9.77 -30.20
N ASP A 134 -2.25 9.58 -30.86
CA ASP A 134 -2.19 9.27 -32.29
C ASP A 134 -2.89 7.95 -32.60
N LYS A 135 -2.66 6.91 -31.78
CA LYS A 135 -3.34 5.62 -31.93
C LYS A 135 -4.84 5.71 -31.69
N LEU A 136 -5.29 6.51 -30.73
CA LEU A 136 -6.72 6.76 -30.54
C LEU A 136 -7.32 7.40 -31.80
N GLY A 137 -6.67 8.41 -32.36
CA GLY A 137 -7.08 9.07 -33.60
C GLY A 137 -7.12 8.14 -34.82
N GLU A 138 -6.13 7.26 -34.99
CA GLU A 138 -6.09 6.24 -36.06
C GLU A 138 -7.32 5.32 -36.03
N PHE A 139 -7.84 5.03 -34.84
CA PHE A 139 -9.00 4.16 -34.64
C PHE A 139 -10.33 4.92 -34.53
N GLY A 140 -10.31 6.25 -34.69
CA GLY A 140 -11.50 7.09 -34.60
C GLY A 140 -12.09 7.19 -33.19
N LEU A 141 -11.26 7.01 -32.17
CA LEU A 141 -11.63 7.15 -30.76
C LEU A 141 -11.21 8.52 -30.26
N ASP A 142 -12.17 9.32 -29.82
CA ASP A 142 -11.90 10.68 -29.33
C ASP A 142 -11.39 10.70 -27.88
N HIS A 143 -11.66 9.63 -27.11
CA HIS A 143 -11.30 9.56 -25.69
C HIS A 143 -10.67 8.21 -25.33
N PHE A 144 -9.71 8.23 -24.42
CA PHE A 144 -9.17 7.05 -23.78
C PHE A 144 -10.17 6.51 -22.73
N THR A 145 -10.35 5.19 -22.73
CA THR A 145 -11.02 4.43 -21.69
C THR A 145 -10.00 3.38 -21.25
N ASP A 146 -9.84 3.05 -19.99
CA ASP A 146 -8.80 2.14 -19.53
C ASP A 146 -9.35 0.72 -19.38
N PRO A 147 -9.09 -0.23 -20.30
CA PRO A 147 -9.61 -1.58 -20.18
C PRO A 147 -8.86 -2.41 -19.13
N SER A 148 -7.70 -1.96 -18.66
CA SER A 148 -6.95 -2.61 -17.58
C SER A 148 -7.43 -2.19 -16.19
N PHE A 149 -8.13 -1.06 -16.10
CA PHE A 149 -8.83 -0.57 -14.92
C PHE A 149 -10.18 0.03 -15.32
N PRO A 150 -11.12 -0.83 -15.79
CA PRO A 150 -12.34 -0.39 -16.46
C PRO A 150 -13.26 0.41 -15.53
N PRO A 151 -14.01 1.41 -16.05
CA PRO A 151 -14.99 2.15 -15.28
C PRO A 151 -16.25 1.31 -14.97
N ASN A 152 -16.09 0.24 -14.20
CA ASN A 152 -17.14 -0.68 -13.76
C ASN A 152 -16.84 -1.23 -12.34
N ASP A 153 -17.63 -2.20 -11.89
CA ASP A 153 -17.51 -2.79 -10.54
C ASP A 153 -16.14 -3.46 -10.28
N ASP A 154 -15.46 -4.00 -11.29
CA ASP A 154 -14.20 -4.74 -11.13
C ASP A 154 -13.07 -3.81 -10.63
N SER A 155 -13.15 -2.52 -10.96
CA SER A 155 -12.21 -1.50 -10.46
C SER A 155 -12.59 -0.95 -9.09
N ILE A 156 -13.79 -1.26 -8.57
CA ILE A 156 -14.25 -0.84 -7.25
C ILE A 156 -13.88 -1.89 -6.20
N TYR A 157 -14.21 -3.16 -6.44
CA TYR A 157 -14.02 -4.26 -5.49
C TYR A 157 -13.88 -5.59 -6.21
N ASP A 158 -13.49 -6.62 -5.47
CA ASP A 158 -13.41 -7.98 -5.97
C ASP A 158 -14.59 -8.82 -5.48
N LYS A 159 -15.46 -9.23 -6.41
CA LYS A 159 -16.66 -10.04 -6.15
C LYS A 159 -16.35 -11.43 -5.59
N GLU A 160 -15.16 -11.97 -5.84
CA GLU A 160 -14.76 -13.29 -5.35
C GLU A 160 -14.47 -13.26 -3.84
N THR A 161 -13.82 -12.18 -3.37
CA THR A 161 -13.42 -12.01 -1.97
C THR A 161 -14.50 -11.30 -1.14
N GLU A 162 -15.25 -10.39 -1.76
CA GLU A 162 -16.38 -9.66 -1.17
C GLU A 162 -17.64 -9.94 -1.99
N PRO A 163 -18.41 -11.01 -1.70
CA PRO A 163 -19.59 -11.38 -2.50
C PRO A 163 -20.76 -10.40 -2.37
N GLU A 164 -20.81 -9.66 -1.26
CA GLU A 164 -21.76 -8.58 -1.04
C GLU A 164 -21.18 -7.26 -1.56
N TYR A 165 -22.03 -6.40 -2.12
CA TYR A 165 -21.58 -5.10 -2.61
C TYR A 165 -21.12 -4.23 -1.43
N PRO A 166 -19.88 -3.70 -1.45
CA PRO A 166 -19.27 -3.20 -0.23
C PRO A 166 -19.49 -1.71 0.03
N LEU A 167 -20.31 -1.05 -0.79
CA LEU A 167 -20.68 0.36 -0.66
C LEU A 167 -22.19 0.48 -0.50
N GLN A 168 -22.65 1.56 0.15
CA GLN A 168 -24.08 1.82 0.31
C GLN A 168 -24.77 2.19 -1.01
N GLN A 169 -24.05 2.85 -1.92
CA GLN A 169 -24.56 3.25 -3.23
C GLN A 169 -23.62 2.77 -4.34
N LYS A 170 -24.17 2.35 -5.47
CA LYS A 170 -23.39 2.06 -6.68
C LYS A 170 -22.87 3.36 -7.31
N PRO A 171 -21.59 3.42 -7.73
CA PRO A 171 -21.05 4.58 -8.42
C PRO A 171 -21.55 4.64 -9.86
N VAL A 172 -21.72 5.86 -10.35
CA VAL A 172 -21.80 6.16 -11.78
C VAL A 172 -20.46 6.74 -12.19
N TRP A 173 -19.82 6.15 -13.19
CA TRP A 173 -18.55 6.64 -13.69
C TRP A 173 -18.78 7.81 -14.64
N LYS A 174 -18.21 8.96 -14.30
CA LYS A 174 -18.39 10.23 -15.02
C LYS A 174 -17.04 10.85 -15.35
N ARG A 175 -16.92 11.50 -16.50
CA ARG A 175 -15.76 12.34 -16.85
C ARG A 175 -15.87 13.71 -16.18
N PRO A 176 -14.74 14.45 -16.06
CA PRO A 176 -14.70 15.73 -15.34
C PRO A 176 -15.75 16.74 -15.79
N HIS A 177 -15.95 16.89 -17.10
CA HIS A 177 -16.91 17.85 -17.66
C HIS A 177 -18.38 17.56 -17.33
N GLU A 178 -18.69 16.36 -16.82
CA GLU A 178 -20.05 15.98 -16.41
C GLU A 178 -20.38 16.41 -14.97
N PHE A 179 -19.37 16.76 -14.16
CA PHE A 179 -19.56 17.12 -12.75
C PHE A 179 -18.74 18.33 -12.26
N MET A 180 -17.77 18.81 -13.04
CA MET A 180 -17.01 20.04 -12.81
C MET A 180 -17.42 21.14 -13.78
N ARG A 181 -17.21 22.41 -13.40
CA ARG A 181 -17.60 23.55 -14.22
C ARG A 181 -16.49 24.00 -15.18
N ASP A 182 -15.25 24.01 -14.71
CA ASP A 182 -14.04 24.37 -15.47
C ASP A 182 -12.89 23.41 -15.10
N PRO A 183 -12.91 22.15 -15.58
CA PRO A 183 -11.99 21.12 -15.14
C PRO A 183 -10.53 21.47 -15.51
N LYS A 184 -9.65 21.37 -14.52
CA LYS A 184 -8.20 21.54 -14.67
C LYS A 184 -7.47 20.37 -14.01
N LEU A 185 -6.24 20.12 -14.44
CA LEU A 185 -5.41 19.16 -13.70
C LEU A 185 -4.93 19.77 -12.38
N PHE A 186 -4.34 20.96 -12.48
CA PHE A 186 -3.91 21.82 -11.38
C PHE A 186 -4.51 23.22 -11.61
N ASP A 187 -5.17 23.78 -10.61
CA ASP A 187 -5.81 25.09 -10.52
C ASP A 187 -5.20 25.88 -9.35
N ASP A 188 -4.47 26.94 -9.69
CA ASP A 188 -3.74 27.79 -8.72
C ASP A 188 -2.63 27.11 -7.89
N GLY A 189 -2.35 25.82 -8.08
CA GLY A 189 -1.17 25.19 -7.49
C GLY A 189 -1.41 23.73 -7.11
N ILE A 190 -0.72 23.31 -6.07
CA ILE A 190 -1.00 22.08 -5.33
C ILE A 190 -0.97 22.54 -3.87
N ASP A 191 -2.06 22.35 -3.15
CA ASP A 191 -2.19 22.69 -1.75
C ASP A 191 -2.67 21.46 -0.96
N PRO A 192 -2.13 21.19 0.24
CA PRO A 192 -2.65 20.13 1.11
C PRO A 192 -4.17 20.23 1.36
N ASN A 193 -4.74 21.44 1.39
CA ASN A 193 -6.17 21.69 1.60
C ASN A 193 -7.04 21.36 0.38
N ASP A 194 -6.44 21.01 -0.77
CA ASP A 194 -7.21 20.50 -1.89
C ASP A 194 -7.79 19.12 -1.58
N ILE A 195 -7.21 18.38 -0.62
CA ILE A 195 -7.49 16.96 -0.43
C ILE A 195 -8.64 16.75 0.55
N ASN A 196 -9.76 16.25 0.05
CA ASN A 196 -10.91 15.90 0.87
C ASN A 196 -11.19 14.40 0.80
N GLN A 197 -11.29 13.74 1.95
CA GLN A 197 -11.63 12.31 2.03
C GLN A 197 -13.10 12.08 1.66
N GLY A 198 -13.36 10.98 0.93
CA GLY A 198 -14.72 10.52 0.65
C GLY A 198 -15.10 9.24 1.36
N ALA A 199 -15.92 8.41 0.70
CA ALA A 199 -16.54 7.24 1.31
C ALA A 199 -15.58 6.05 1.57
N LEU A 200 -14.31 6.15 1.18
CA LEU A 200 -13.33 5.08 1.30
C LEU A 200 -12.49 5.24 2.56
N GLY A 201 -12.26 4.14 3.29
CA GLY A 201 -11.41 4.12 4.48
C GLY A 201 -9.91 4.14 4.17
N ASN A 202 -9.45 5.02 3.28
CA ASN A 202 -8.06 5.13 2.83
C ASN A 202 -7.35 6.39 3.36
N CYS A 203 -7.79 6.92 4.50
CA CYS A 203 -7.24 8.12 5.17
C CYS A 203 -5.70 8.11 5.25
N TRP A 204 -5.09 6.94 5.51
CA TRP A 204 -3.62 6.78 5.53
C TRP A 204 -2.94 7.25 4.23
N PHE A 205 -3.55 6.98 3.08
CA PHE A 205 -3.01 7.35 1.78
C PHE A 205 -3.26 8.83 1.49
N LEU A 206 -4.47 9.33 1.77
CA LEU A 206 -4.79 10.75 1.61
C LEU A 206 -3.93 11.64 2.51
N ALA A 207 -3.68 11.24 3.75
CA ALA A 207 -2.76 11.93 4.64
C ALA A 207 -1.31 11.87 4.15
N SER A 208 -0.91 10.77 3.51
CA SER A 208 0.40 10.69 2.83
C SER A 208 0.49 11.69 1.68
N ILE A 209 -0.55 11.81 0.86
CA ILE A 209 -0.63 12.80 -0.22
C ILE A 209 -0.56 14.21 0.37
N ALA A 210 -1.35 14.52 1.40
CA ALA A 210 -1.38 15.84 2.04
C ALA A 210 -0.01 16.22 2.63
N SER A 211 0.64 15.30 3.33
CA SER A 211 1.98 15.52 3.89
C SER A 211 3.00 15.78 2.79
N VAL A 212 2.94 15.03 1.68
CA VAL A 212 3.85 15.23 0.53
C VAL A 212 3.52 16.53 -0.24
N ALA A 213 2.25 16.94 -0.26
CA ALA A 213 1.76 18.17 -0.90
C ALA A 213 2.26 19.44 -0.22
N GLU A 214 2.71 19.38 1.05
CA GLU A 214 3.46 20.47 1.71
C GLU A 214 4.70 20.89 0.89
N ASN A 215 5.19 20.01 0.02
CA ASN A 215 6.11 20.35 -1.05
C ASN A 215 5.49 20.04 -2.44
N PRO A 216 4.83 21.02 -3.08
CA PRO A 216 4.13 20.86 -4.36
C PRO A 216 4.95 20.19 -5.47
N ALA A 217 6.27 20.39 -5.48
CA ALA A 217 7.15 19.79 -6.48
C ALA A 217 7.19 18.25 -6.39
N LEU A 218 7.00 17.68 -5.19
CA LEU A 218 6.98 16.23 -4.97
C LEU A 218 5.72 15.56 -5.51
N ILE A 219 4.58 16.26 -5.49
CA ILE A 219 3.34 15.79 -6.12
C ILE A 219 3.41 16.04 -7.63
N LYS A 220 3.77 17.25 -8.06
CA LYS A 220 3.82 17.62 -9.49
C LYS A 220 4.69 16.67 -10.30
N ARG A 221 5.82 16.22 -9.74
CA ARG A 221 6.73 15.30 -10.43
C ARG A 221 6.13 13.90 -10.64
N LEU A 222 5.06 13.51 -9.95
CA LEU A 222 4.37 12.23 -10.18
C LEU A 222 3.56 12.26 -11.47
N PHE A 223 3.15 13.44 -11.93
CA PHE A 223 2.40 13.61 -13.16
C PHE A 223 3.34 13.77 -14.36
N ILE A 224 3.24 12.83 -15.30
CA ILE A 224 3.88 12.92 -16.62
C ILE A 224 3.00 13.79 -17.53
N THR A 225 1.69 13.53 -17.55
CA THR A 225 0.70 14.43 -18.12
C THR A 225 0.40 15.53 -17.10
N GLN A 226 0.84 16.76 -17.37
CA GLN A 226 0.72 17.89 -16.42
C GLN A 226 -0.36 18.91 -16.81
N GLU A 227 -1.13 18.64 -17.86
CA GLU A 227 -2.19 19.52 -18.35
C GLU A 227 -3.50 18.75 -18.50
N TYR A 228 -4.62 19.44 -18.34
CA TYR A 228 -5.93 18.91 -18.69
C TYR A 228 -5.99 18.64 -20.21
N ASN A 229 -6.60 17.52 -20.60
CA ASN A 229 -6.74 17.14 -22.01
C ASN A 229 -8.12 16.54 -22.29
N GLU A 230 -8.65 16.82 -23.48
CA GLU A 230 -9.97 16.35 -23.92
C GLU A 230 -9.99 14.84 -24.19
N GLN A 231 -8.84 14.23 -24.47
CA GLN A 231 -8.70 12.80 -24.68
C GLN A 231 -8.93 11.99 -23.39
N GLY A 232 -8.94 12.65 -22.22
CA GLY A 232 -9.13 12.01 -20.93
C GLY A 232 -8.06 10.98 -20.62
N LEU A 233 -6.81 11.21 -21.06
CA LEU A 233 -5.66 10.32 -20.91
C LEU A 233 -4.61 10.94 -19.99
N TYR A 234 -4.26 10.24 -18.91
CA TYR A 234 -3.28 10.74 -17.94
C TYR A 234 -2.23 9.68 -17.64
N GLN A 235 -0.97 10.11 -17.63
CA GLN A 235 0.14 9.25 -17.23
C GLN A 235 0.78 9.80 -15.95
N LEU A 236 0.95 8.90 -14.98
CA LEU A 236 1.57 9.16 -13.69
C LEU A 236 2.76 8.20 -13.51
N ARG A 237 3.61 8.52 -12.53
CA ARG A 237 4.61 7.59 -12.00
C ARG A 237 4.47 7.45 -10.49
N ILE A 238 4.52 6.21 -10.00
CA ILE A 238 4.43 5.87 -8.57
C ILE A 238 5.50 4.83 -8.25
N CYS A 239 6.19 4.98 -7.12
CA CYS A 239 7.25 4.07 -6.71
C CYS A 239 6.69 2.88 -5.92
N LYS A 240 6.17 1.84 -6.58
CA LYS A 240 5.61 0.67 -5.89
C LYS A 240 6.65 -0.45 -5.73
N ASN A 241 6.69 -1.08 -4.55
CA ASN A 241 7.59 -2.21 -4.27
C ASN A 241 9.07 -1.88 -4.54
N GLY A 242 9.47 -0.63 -4.30
CA GLY A 242 10.82 -0.14 -4.58
C GLY A 242 11.09 0.18 -6.07
N GLU A 243 10.08 0.21 -6.94
CA GLU A 243 10.22 0.40 -8.40
C GLU A 243 9.35 1.55 -8.90
N TRP A 244 9.91 2.44 -9.72
CA TRP A 244 9.12 3.49 -10.37
C TRP A 244 8.29 2.90 -11.52
N LEU A 245 6.99 2.81 -11.32
CA LEU A 245 6.03 2.33 -12.31
C LEU A 245 5.40 3.52 -13.03
N LYS A 246 5.35 3.46 -14.37
CA LYS A 246 4.48 4.34 -15.15
C LYS A 246 3.07 3.76 -15.16
N VAL A 247 2.08 4.57 -14.80
CA VAL A 247 0.67 4.18 -14.75
C VAL A 247 -0.11 5.09 -15.68
N THR A 248 -0.76 4.49 -16.66
CA THR A 248 -1.70 5.20 -17.54
C THR A 248 -3.12 5.01 -17.00
N VAL A 249 -3.92 6.06 -16.90
CA VAL A 249 -5.33 6.00 -16.49
C VAL A 249 -6.18 6.88 -17.40
N ASP A 250 -7.46 6.54 -17.54
CA ASP A 250 -8.47 7.47 -18.05
C ASP A 250 -8.99 8.42 -16.94
N ASP A 251 -9.82 9.40 -17.29
CA ASP A 251 -10.45 10.33 -16.34
C ASP A 251 -11.91 10.01 -15.96
N TYR A 252 -12.39 8.79 -16.16
CA TYR A 252 -13.65 8.38 -15.53
C TYR A 252 -13.47 8.27 -14.02
N ILE A 253 -14.26 9.03 -13.27
CA ILE A 253 -14.24 9.06 -11.81
C ILE A 253 -15.52 8.38 -11.27
N PRO A 254 -15.42 7.50 -10.25
CA PRO A 254 -16.58 7.00 -9.52
C PRO A 254 -17.30 8.15 -8.83
N CYS A 255 -18.51 8.46 -9.28
CA CYS A 255 -19.32 9.54 -8.77
C CYS A 255 -20.62 9.03 -8.15
N TYR A 256 -21.22 9.82 -7.27
CA TYR A 256 -22.60 9.59 -6.86
C TYR A 256 -23.54 9.79 -8.05
N TYR A 257 -24.69 9.11 -8.01
CA TYR A 257 -25.73 9.24 -9.05
C TYR A 257 -26.15 10.70 -9.26
N SER A 258 -26.33 11.42 -8.15
CA SER A 258 -26.65 12.85 -8.12
C SER A 258 -25.55 13.76 -8.67
N GLY A 259 -24.29 13.30 -8.70
CA GLY A 259 -23.13 14.07 -9.17
C GLY A 259 -22.00 14.12 -8.15
N GLY A 260 -20.80 14.42 -8.65
CA GLY A 260 -19.59 14.61 -7.85
C GLY A 260 -18.92 13.30 -7.38
N PRO A 261 -17.61 13.35 -7.02
CA PRO A 261 -16.84 12.16 -6.69
C PRO A 261 -17.32 11.45 -5.42
N MET A 262 -17.23 10.12 -5.43
CA MET A 262 -17.60 9.23 -4.32
C MET A 262 -16.45 9.00 -3.32
N PHE A 263 -15.23 8.86 -3.84
CA PHE A 263 -14.02 8.69 -3.03
C PHE A 263 -13.38 10.05 -2.78
N CYS A 264 -12.07 10.21 -2.95
CA CYS A 264 -11.47 11.52 -2.70
C CYS A 264 -12.07 12.61 -3.60
N ARG A 265 -12.03 13.85 -3.09
CA ARG A 265 -12.49 15.06 -3.78
C ARG A 265 -11.38 16.10 -3.71
N ALA A 266 -11.27 16.91 -4.75
CA ALA A 266 -10.46 18.11 -4.73
C ALA A 266 -11.29 19.32 -4.24
N THR A 267 -10.64 20.31 -3.64
CA THR A 267 -11.23 21.65 -3.46
C THR A 267 -11.22 22.35 -4.81
N GLY A 268 -12.39 22.76 -5.31
CA GLY A 268 -12.51 23.36 -6.65
C GLY A 268 -12.62 22.33 -7.78
N ASP A 269 -12.30 22.76 -9.01
CA ASP A 269 -12.45 21.95 -10.24
C ASP A 269 -11.10 21.32 -10.69
N GLU A 270 -10.34 20.77 -9.74
CA GLU A 270 -9.04 20.12 -9.98
C GLU A 270 -9.10 18.60 -10.00
N LEU A 271 -8.25 17.97 -10.82
CA LEU A 271 -8.24 16.51 -11.02
C LEU A 271 -7.09 15.77 -10.36
N TRP A 272 -6.02 16.44 -9.94
CA TRP A 272 -4.79 15.75 -9.53
C TRP A 272 -5.01 14.80 -8.36
N VAL A 273 -5.80 15.17 -7.33
CA VAL A 273 -6.09 14.30 -6.19
C VAL A 273 -6.81 13.02 -6.63
N LEU A 274 -7.84 13.19 -7.47
CA LEU A 274 -8.70 12.12 -7.97
C LEU A 274 -7.91 11.13 -8.85
N LEU A 275 -7.08 11.66 -9.75
CA LEU A 275 -6.26 10.84 -10.65
C LEU A 275 -5.13 10.12 -9.91
N LEU A 276 -4.54 10.74 -8.88
CA LEU A 276 -3.51 10.11 -8.07
C LEU A 276 -4.08 8.94 -7.25
N GLU A 277 -5.24 9.12 -6.61
CA GLU A 277 -5.97 8.04 -5.94
C GLU A 277 -6.31 6.90 -6.90
N LYS A 278 -6.85 7.24 -8.08
CA LYS A 278 -7.19 6.26 -9.11
C LYS A 278 -5.98 5.47 -9.60
N ALA A 279 -4.87 6.13 -9.89
CA ALA A 279 -3.65 5.47 -10.34
C ALA A 279 -3.11 4.51 -9.26
N TYR A 280 -3.20 4.90 -7.99
CA TYR A 280 -2.83 4.05 -6.87
C TYR A 280 -3.79 2.86 -6.70
N ALA A 281 -5.09 3.06 -6.86
CA ALA A 281 -6.10 2.01 -6.87
C ALA A 281 -5.85 1.00 -8.00
N LYS A 282 -5.49 1.48 -9.20
CA LYS A 282 -5.11 0.63 -10.34
C LYS A 282 -3.92 -0.26 -10.04
N ILE A 283 -2.87 0.25 -9.41
CA ILE A 283 -1.72 -0.56 -8.98
C ILE A 283 -2.15 -1.68 -8.01
N HIS A 284 -3.09 -1.39 -7.11
CA HIS A 284 -3.57 -2.37 -6.14
C HIS A 284 -4.65 -3.30 -6.71
N GLY A 285 -5.20 -2.98 -7.89
CA GLY A 285 -6.20 -3.77 -8.60
C GLY A 285 -7.62 -3.20 -8.51
N ASN A 286 -7.99 -2.56 -7.40
CA ASN A 286 -9.27 -1.86 -7.24
C ASN A 286 -9.22 -0.83 -6.08
N TYR A 287 -10.24 0.02 -5.96
CA TYR A 287 -10.32 1.02 -4.89
C TYR A 287 -10.42 0.40 -3.48
N CYS A 288 -11.18 -0.68 -3.30
CA CYS A 288 -11.35 -1.29 -1.97
C CYS A 288 -10.04 -1.82 -1.37
N GLN A 289 -9.05 -2.18 -2.19
CA GLN A 289 -7.71 -2.54 -1.71
C GLN A 289 -6.94 -1.38 -1.04
N LEU A 290 -7.42 -0.14 -1.15
CA LEU A 290 -6.83 1.01 -0.46
C LEU A 290 -7.33 1.18 0.98
N ARG A 291 -8.30 0.39 1.45
CA ARG A 291 -8.85 0.47 2.81
C ARG A 291 -7.81 0.09 3.88
N ALA A 292 -7.60 0.95 4.87
CA ALA A 292 -6.72 0.76 6.04
C ALA A 292 -5.25 0.41 5.71
N GLY A 293 -4.31 1.33 5.88
CA GLY A 293 -2.88 1.10 5.62
C GLY A 293 -1.99 2.00 6.46
N PHE A 294 -0.68 2.02 6.16
CA PHE A 294 0.31 2.79 6.91
C PHE A 294 0.78 4.00 6.11
N VAL A 295 0.77 5.19 6.73
CA VAL A 295 1.24 6.42 6.08
C VAL A 295 2.67 6.28 5.53
N SER A 296 3.56 5.60 6.26
CA SER A 296 4.92 5.30 5.79
C SER A 296 4.95 4.62 4.42
N HIS A 297 3.99 3.75 4.16
CA HIS A 297 3.86 3.08 2.87
C HIS A 297 3.47 4.06 1.77
N GLY A 298 2.50 4.93 2.03
CA GLY A 298 2.03 5.92 1.06
C GLY A 298 3.10 6.94 0.75
N MET A 299 3.79 7.47 1.77
CA MET A 299 4.90 8.40 1.60
C MET A 299 6.07 7.77 0.83
N ALA A 300 6.45 6.52 1.15
CA ALA A 300 7.48 5.81 0.39
C ALA A 300 7.07 5.61 -1.07
N ASP A 301 5.80 5.25 -1.34
CA ASP A 301 5.33 4.99 -2.70
C ASP A 301 5.19 6.28 -3.52
N LEU A 302 4.83 7.40 -2.89
CA LEU A 302 4.75 8.74 -3.53
C LEU A 302 6.12 9.38 -3.71
N THR A 303 7.11 9.05 -2.87
CA THR A 303 8.40 9.74 -2.89
C THR A 303 9.54 8.92 -3.48
N GLY A 304 9.45 7.59 -3.39
CA GLY A 304 10.56 6.66 -3.60
C GLY A 304 11.71 6.81 -2.59
N CYS A 305 11.53 7.58 -1.52
CA CYS A 305 12.57 7.89 -0.54
C CYS A 305 12.49 6.99 0.70
N PRO A 306 13.61 6.77 1.41
CA PRO A 306 13.63 6.04 2.68
C PRO A 306 12.64 6.65 3.68
N THR A 307 11.80 5.81 4.27
CA THR A 307 10.68 6.26 5.11
C THR A 307 10.56 5.36 6.33
N ARG A 308 10.49 5.95 7.53
CA ARG A 308 10.41 5.18 8.78
C ARG A 308 9.26 5.63 9.66
N ASP A 309 8.54 4.66 10.19
CA ASP A 309 7.52 4.86 11.22
C ASP A 309 8.15 4.74 12.62
N HIS A 310 7.88 5.71 13.48
CA HIS A 310 8.28 5.73 14.87
C HIS A 310 7.03 5.60 15.73
N ARG A 311 6.70 4.36 16.11
CA ARG A 311 5.60 4.09 17.05
C ARG A 311 5.99 4.46 18.47
N PHE A 312 5.09 5.11 19.17
CA PHE A 312 5.32 5.53 20.54
C PHE A 312 5.16 4.36 21.52
N PRO A 313 5.95 4.34 22.60
CA PRO A 313 5.80 3.36 23.68
C PRO A 313 4.38 3.34 24.27
N GLN A 314 4.01 2.21 24.89
CA GLN A 314 2.68 2.04 25.49
C GLN A 314 2.44 2.99 26.68
N ASP A 315 3.50 3.33 27.41
CA ASP A 315 3.56 4.23 28.55
C ASP A 315 3.72 5.71 28.17
N ARG A 316 3.55 6.08 26.88
CA ARG A 316 3.67 7.46 26.35
C ARG A 316 2.89 8.56 27.08
N HIS A 317 1.90 8.21 27.90
CA HIS A 317 1.13 9.17 28.68
C HIS A 317 1.88 9.65 29.94
N ASP A 318 2.92 8.93 30.36
CA ASP A 318 3.87 9.35 31.39
C ASP A 318 5.19 9.78 30.71
N TYR A 319 5.32 11.07 30.40
CA TYR A 319 6.49 11.59 29.70
C TYR A 319 7.80 11.29 30.45
N GLY A 320 7.77 11.26 31.79
CA GLY A 320 8.94 10.91 32.61
C GLY A 320 9.37 9.45 32.45
N ALA A 321 8.46 8.54 32.11
CA ALA A 321 8.78 7.14 31.83
C ALA A 321 9.46 6.95 30.47
N ILE A 322 9.20 7.85 29.51
CA ILE A 322 9.71 7.78 28.13
C ILE A 322 10.76 8.84 27.80
N GLU A 323 11.32 9.54 28.79
CA GLU A 323 12.22 10.70 28.58
C GLU A 323 13.40 10.37 27.64
N GLU A 324 14.07 9.24 27.84
CA GLU A 324 15.18 8.81 26.96
C GLU A 324 14.74 8.62 25.50
N TYR A 325 13.60 7.98 25.29
CA TYR A 325 13.01 7.80 23.94
C TYR A 325 12.60 9.15 23.34
N ALA A 326 11.99 10.02 24.15
CA ALA A 326 11.52 11.33 23.70
C ALA A 326 12.68 12.24 23.27
N GLU A 327 13.82 12.23 23.99
CA GLU A 327 15.03 12.96 23.59
C GLU A 327 15.66 12.42 22.30
N GLU A 328 15.72 11.09 22.15
CA GLU A 328 16.22 10.46 20.91
C GLU A 328 15.32 10.82 19.72
N LEU A 329 14.00 10.76 19.90
CA LEU A 329 13.04 11.12 18.86
C LEU A 329 13.13 12.61 18.52
N TRP A 330 13.24 13.51 19.52
CA TRP A 330 13.35 14.95 19.28
C TRP A 330 14.55 15.29 18.39
N SER A 331 15.70 14.66 18.66
CA SER A 331 16.91 14.84 17.85
C SER A 331 16.69 14.46 16.37
N LYS A 332 15.82 13.47 16.11
CA LYS A 332 15.46 13.06 14.74
C LYS A 332 14.47 14.04 14.10
N LEU A 333 13.51 14.57 14.86
CA LEU A 333 12.53 15.54 14.36
C LEU A 333 13.17 16.89 14.07
N ASP A 334 14.06 17.37 14.93
CA ASP A 334 14.84 18.59 14.71
C ASP A 334 15.73 18.46 13.46
N LEU A 335 16.38 17.30 13.28
CA LEU A 335 17.12 17.02 12.05
C LEU A 335 16.20 16.99 10.82
N ALA A 336 15.06 16.32 10.90
CA ALA A 336 14.10 16.22 9.80
C ALA A 336 13.58 17.60 9.37
N ASP A 337 13.19 18.43 10.33
CA ASP A 337 12.77 19.83 10.12
C ASP A 337 13.89 20.64 9.45
N SER A 338 15.11 20.60 9.99
CA SER A 338 16.26 21.33 9.45
C SER A 338 16.63 20.92 8.02
N LYS A 339 16.29 19.70 7.62
CA LYS A 339 16.52 19.13 6.29
C LYS A 339 15.35 19.35 5.33
N GLY A 340 14.19 19.80 5.82
CA GLY A 340 12.95 19.88 5.06
C GLY A 340 12.41 18.49 4.67
N TRP A 341 12.68 17.48 5.49
CA TRP A 341 12.09 16.16 5.32
C TRP A 341 10.61 16.19 5.70
N ILE A 342 9.82 15.32 5.09
CA ILE A 342 8.37 15.30 5.30
C ILE A 342 8.05 14.43 6.52
N MET A 343 7.17 14.92 7.39
CA MET A 343 6.75 14.22 8.60
C MET A 343 5.22 14.12 8.67
N CYS A 344 4.72 13.00 9.18
CA CYS A 344 3.29 12.77 9.38
C CYS A 344 3.05 12.02 10.69
N ALA A 345 2.06 12.44 11.47
CA ALA A 345 1.71 11.85 12.76
C ALA A 345 0.38 11.10 12.70
N GLY A 346 0.26 10.01 13.46
CA GLY A 346 -0.98 9.23 13.58
C GLY A 346 -1.57 9.30 14.98
N THR A 347 -2.90 9.40 15.08
CA THR A 347 -3.63 9.36 16.35
C THR A 347 -4.13 7.94 16.66
N PRO A 348 -4.24 7.54 17.95
CA PRO A 348 -4.80 6.24 18.31
C PRO A 348 -6.32 6.20 18.05
N GLY A 349 -6.88 4.99 17.95
CA GLY A 349 -8.33 4.77 17.82
C GLY A 349 -8.73 4.22 16.46
N VAL A 350 -10.04 4.13 16.24
CA VAL A 350 -10.65 3.77 14.95
C VAL A 350 -11.26 5.04 14.38
N ASP A 351 -11.05 5.28 13.09
CA ASP A 351 -11.74 6.35 12.38
C ASP A 351 -13.24 6.03 12.34
N HIS A 352 -14.04 6.83 13.05
CA HIS A 352 -15.50 6.72 13.12
C HIS A 352 -16.21 7.79 12.27
N PHE A 353 -15.49 8.52 11.41
CA PHE A 353 -16.08 9.63 10.65
C PHE A 353 -17.05 9.15 9.55
N THR A 354 -16.82 7.96 8.97
CA THR A 354 -17.80 7.33 8.05
C THR A 354 -19.15 7.02 8.71
N GLU A 355 -19.23 7.09 10.05
CA GLU A 355 -20.44 6.93 10.86
C GLU A 355 -20.92 8.25 11.51
N GLY A 356 -20.33 9.40 11.15
CA GLY A 356 -20.69 10.72 11.68
C GLY A 356 -20.03 11.09 13.02
N GLY A 357 -18.92 10.45 13.40
CA GLY A 357 -18.11 10.84 14.55
C GLY A 357 -17.35 12.15 14.32
N GLY A 358 -17.39 13.08 15.29
CA GLY A 358 -16.58 14.31 15.29
C GLY A 358 -15.27 14.16 16.07
N PRO A 359 -14.48 15.22 16.23
CA PRO A 359 -13.27 15.21 17.06
C PRO A 359 -13.59 14.84 18.52
N ASP A 360 -12.57 14.43 19.29
CA ASP A 360 -12.75 14.17 20.72
C ASP A 360 -13.31 15.40 21.44
N GLN A 361 -14.28 15.19 22.34
CA GLN A 361 -15.05 16.27 22.97
C GLN A 361 -14.18 17.22 23.81
N ASP A 362 -12.99 16.78 24.20
CA ASP A 362 -12.14 17.51 25.12
C ASP A 362 -11.04 18.37 24.45
N HIS A 363 -10.58 18.08 23.21
CA HIS A 363 -9.38 18.76 22.66
C HIS A 363 -9.28 18.95 21.13
N GLY A 364 -10.28 18.59 20.34
CA GLY A 364 -10.31 18.91 18.89
C GLY A 364 -9.52 17.96 17.97
N ILE A 365 -8.75 17.01 18.52
CA ILE A 365 -8.03 16.00 17.74
C ILE A 365 -8.97 14.86 17.32
N VAL A 366 -8.93 14.52 16.04
CA VAL A 366 -9.66 13.38 15.45
C VAL A 366 -8.94 12.06 15.75
N PRO A 367 -9.62 11.05 16.33
CA PRO A 367 -9.06 9.72 16.59
C PRO A 367 -8.93 8.87 15.33
N GLY A 368 -7.95 7.96 15.29
CA GLY A 368 -7.70 7.07 14.16
C GLY A 368 -7.34 7.77 12.85
N HIS A 369 -6.79 8.99 12.93
CA HIS A 369 -6.54 9.89 11.81
C HIS A 369 -5.07 10.28 11.70
N ALA A 370 -4.68 10.81 10.54
CA ALA A 370 -3.29 11.19 10.25
C ALA A 370 -3.18 12.69 9.95
N TYR A 371 -2.08 13.29 10.41
CA TYR A 371 -1.82 14.73 10.39
C TYR A 371 -0.43 15.02 9.82
N SER A 372 -0.27 16.08 9.04
CA SER A 372 1.06 16.53 8.62
C SER A 372 1.77 17.18 9.81
N VAL A 373 3.07 16.93 10.01
CA VAL A 373 3.90 17.69 10.97
C VAL A 373 4.77 18.64 10.16
N ILE A 374 4.42 19.92 10.20
CA ILE A 374 4.99 20.96 9.34
C ILE A 374 6.28 21.52 9.93
N ALA A 375 6.36 21.61 11.27
CA ALA A 375 7.54 22.13 11.93
C ALA A 375 7.83 21.45 13.27
N ALA A 376 9.11 21.32 13.60
CA ALA A 376 9.59 20.96 14.93
C ALA A 376 10.61 22.00 15.43
N LYS A 377 10.21 22.81 16.43
CA LYS A 377 11.02 23.94 16.90
C LYS A 377 11.30 23.87 18.40
N GLU A 378 12.55 24.12 18.78
CA GLU A 378 12.96 24.37 20.17
C GLU A 378 13.43 25.82 20.33
N ARG A 379 12.80 26.59 21.22
CA ARG A 379 13.18 27.97 21.56
C ARG A 379 13.01 28.21 23.04
N GLU A 380 13.96 28.90 23.67
CA GLU A 380 13.92 29.22 25.11
C GLU A 380 13.66 27.99 26.02
N GLY A 381 14.08 26.78 25.60
CA GLY A 381 13.86 25.53 26.31
C GLY A 381 12.46 24.92 26.17
N ILE A 382 11.61 25.50 25.30
CA ILE A 382 10.28 25.02 24.97
C ILE A 382 10.32 24.33 23.61
N ARG A 383 9.74 23.14 23.52
CA ARG A 383 9.67 22.31 22.31
C ARG A 383 8.23 22.23 21.82
N LEU A 384 7.98 22.76 20.63
CA LEU A 384 6.67 22.77 19.99
C LEU A 384 6.72 22.10 18.62
N LEU A 385 5.62 21.45 18.26
CA LEU A 385 5.35 20.93 16.93
C LEU A 385 4.22 21.74 16.30
N ASN A 386 4.37 22.12 15.04
CA ASN A 386 3.27 22.59 14.22
C ASN A 386 2.69 21.39 13.44
N VAL A 387 1.41 21.14 13.61
CA VAL A 387 0.70 19.98 13.08
C VAL A 387 -0.51 20.47 12.29
N ARG A 388 -0.79 19.88 11.13
CA ARG A 388 -1.93 20.24 10.28
C ARG A 388 -2.85 19.05 10.06
N ASN A 389 -4.15 19.28 10.27
CA ASN A 389 -5.19 18.36 9.83
C ASN A 389 -5.36 18.49 8.32
N PRO A 390 -5.22 17.41 7.52
CA PRO A 390 -5.42 17.47 6.08
C PRO A 390 -6.84 17.90 5.66
N TRP A 391 -7.83 17.88 6.56
CA TRP A 391 -9.19 18.34 6.27
C TRP A 391 -9.36 19.87 6.37
N GLY A 392 -8.35 20.62 6.81
CA GLY A 392 -8.44 22.06 7.01
C GLY A 392 -9.39 22.50 8.16
N GLU A 393 -9.87 21.54 8.95
CA GLU A 393 -10.78 21.75 10.10
C GLU A 393 -10.32 20.94 11.33
N PHE A 394 -10.92 21.19 12.49
CA PHE A 394 -10.68 20.48 13.76
C PHE A 394 -9.25 20.63 14.30
N GLU A 395 -8.95 21.83 14.79
CA GLU A 395 -7.67 22.19 15.41
C GLU A 395 -7.61 21.84 16.90
N TRP A 396 -6.38 21.69 17.41
CA TRP A 396 -6.09 21.51 18.83
C TRP A 396 -6.63 22.67 19.67
N GLY A 397 -7.39 22.35 20.72
CA GLY A 397 -7.97 23.34 21.64
C GLY A 397 -7.22 23.55 22.95
N GLY A 398 -6.08 22.88 23.15
CA GLY A 398 -5.32 22.92 24.41
C GLY A 398 -4.21 23.99 24.42
N ALA A 399 -3.20 23.76 25.27
CA ALA A 399 -2.05 24.67 25.38
C ALA A 399 -1.31 24.81 24.04
N TRP A 400 -0.93 26.05 23.69
CA TRP A 400 -0.32 26.46 22.42
C TRP A 400 -1.24 26.43 21.20
N SER A 401 -2.54 26.16 21.36
CA SER A 401 -3.53 26.43 20.32
C SER A 401 -3.55 27.90 19.89
N ASP A 402 -4.22 28.20 18.78
CA ASP A 402 -4.29 29.54 18.20
C ASP A 402 -4.84 30.61 19.15
N ASN A 403 -5.70 30.21 20.09
CA ASN A 403 -6.31 31.10 21.08
C ASN A 403 -5.70 30.95 22.49
N SER A 404 -4.57 30.26 22.62
CA SER A 404 -3.94 29.92 23.90
C SER A 404 -3.28 31.14 24.57
N GLU A 405 -3.41 31.26 25.89
CA GLU A 405 -2.80 32.36 26.67
C GLU A 405 -1.26 32.24 26.77
N GLU A 406 -0.72 31.08 26.42
CA GLU A 406 0.70 30.72 26.36
C GLU A 406 1.46 31.53 25.30
N TRP A 407 0.76 32.01 24.26
CA TRP A 407 1.30 32.90 23.23
C TRP A 407 1.52 34.32 23.74
N THR A 408 2.64 34.52 24.43
CA THR A 408 3.15 35.86 24.77
C THR A 408 3.84 36.53 23.56
N GLU A 409 4.04 37.85 23.60
CA GLU A 409 4.77 38.58 22.54
C GLU A 409 6.17 37.98 22.27
N GLU A 410 6.88 37.57 23.32
CA GLU A 410 8.19 36.92 23.23
C GLU A 410 8.12 35.57 22.51
N MET A 411 7.10 34.76 22.80
CA MET A 411 6.92 33.44 22.18
C MET A 411 6.46 33.55 20.72
N MET A 412 5.60 34.52 20.40
CA MET A 412 5.21 34.81 19.02
C MET A 412 6.42 35.23 18.18
N GLU A 413 7.33 36.04 18.72
CA GLU A 413 8.58 36.39 18.03
C GLU A 413 9.53 35.20 17.90
N ALA A 414 9.61 34.32 18.92
CA ALA A 414 10.53 33.18 18.91
C ALA A 414 10.11 32.05 17.96
N PHE A 415 8.82 31.74 17.88
CA PHE A 415 8.29 30.63 17.09
C PHE A 415 7.74 31.04 15.73
N GLU A 416 7.41 32.33 15.56
CA GLU A 416 6.77 32.90 14.37
C GLU A 416 5.54 32.06 13.94
N PRO A 417 4.54 31.88 14.83
CA PRO A 417 3.35 31.10 14.50
C PRO A 417 2.53 31.82 13.43
N ASP A 418 1.99 31.04 12.50
CA ASP A 418 0.90 31.48 11.64
C ASP A 418 -0.42 31.05 12.28
N PHE A 419 -1.37 31.97 12.38
CA PHE A 419 -2.68 31.76 13.02
C PHE A 419 -3.80 31.90 11.99
N ASP A 420 -3.55 31.45 10.75
CA ASP A 420 -4.58 31.49 9.72
C ASP A 420 -5.70 30.51 10.07
N ALA A 421 -6.85 31.05 10.45
CA ALA A 421 -7.92 30.32 11.16
C ALA A 421 -8.70 29.29 10.31
N LYS A 422 -8.15 28.82 9.18
CA LYS A 422 -8.84 27.96 8.19
C LYS A 422 -7.94 27.00 7.41
N ASP A 423 -6.70 26.78 7.83
CA ASP A 423 -5.80 25.82 7.16
C ASP A 423 -5.63 24.51 7.95
N GLY A 424 -6.31 24.39 9.11
CA GLY A 424 -6.24 23.22 9.98
C GLY A 424 -4.90 23.03 10.69
N SER A 425 -3.98 24.01 10.61
CA SER A 425 -2.70 24.02 11.31
C SER A 425 -2.87 24.48 12.76
N PHE A 426 -2.11 23.89 13.67
CA PHE A 426 -2.04 24.30 15.06
C PHE A 426 -0.69 23.93 15.67
N TRP A 427 -0.32 24.62 16.74
CA TRP A 427 0.85 24.27 17.54
C TRP A 427 0.45 23.45 18.76
N ILE A 428 1.32 22.50 19.12
CA ILE A 428 1.16 21.64 20.30
C ILE A 428 2.50 21.44 21.00
N SER A 429 2.49 21.31 22.32
CA SER A 429 3.68 20.97 23.09
C SER A 429 4.16 19.54 22.75
N TYR A 430 5.47 19.32 22.77
CA TYR A 430 6.02 17.97 22.51
C TYR A 430 5.53 16.93 23.54
N GLU A 431 5.25 17.35 24.77
CA GLU A 431 4.67 16.49 25.80
C GLU A 431 3.22 16.11 25.48
N ASP A 432 2.38 17.07 25.09
CA ASP A 432 0.98 16.80 24.75
C ASP A 432 0.86 16.04 23.43
N PHE A 433 1.82 16.19 22.52
CA PHE A 433 1.90 15.36 21.33
C PHE A 433 1.96 13.86 21.67
N PHE A 434 2.79 13.43 22.63
CA PHE A 434 2.84 12.03 23.06
C PHE A 434 1.53 11.53 23.69
N LYS A 435 0.77 12.40 24.35
CA LYS A 435 -0.52 12.05 24.97
C LYS A 435 -1.60 11.82 23.92
N ASN A 436 -1.56 12.58 22.82
CA ASN A 436 -2.62 12.58 21.81
C ASN A 436 -2.31 11.73 20.57
N PHE A 437 -1.03 11.50 20.25
CA PHE A 437 -0.59 10.74 19.08
C PHE A 437 -0.01 9.39 19.47
N CYS A 438 0.09 8.46 18.51
CA CYS A 438 0.61 7.11 18.73
C CYS A 438 1.81 6.76 17.83
N SER A 439 2.07 7.54 16.78
CA SER A 439 3.26 7.41 15.95
C SER A 439 3.60 8.69 15.20
N ILE A 440 4.83 8.77 14.71
CA ILE A 440 5.26 9.74 13.70
C ILE A 440 6.09 9.04 12.63
N THR A 441 5.76 9.27 11.37
CA THR A 441 6.48 8.80 10.19
C THR A 441 7.38 9.92 9.68
N VAL A 442 8.63 9.60 9.38
CA VAL A 442 9.61 10.52 8.76
C VAL A 442 10.02 9.97 7.40
N CYS A 443 9.77 10.75 6.35
CA CYS A 443 10.19 10.46 4.98
C CYS A 443 11.39 11.34 4.62
N ARG A 444 12.54 10.72 4.40
CA ARG A 444 13.83 11.39 4.16
C ARG A 444 13.93 11.87 2.72
N VAL A 445 13.09 12.82 2.35
CA VAL A 445 13.08 13.38 1.01
C VAL A 445 14.34 14.21 0.79
N GLU A 446 15.21 13.72 -0.09
CA GLU A 446 16.38 14.46 -0.58
C GLU A 446 16.59 14.17 -2.06
N ASN A 447 17.49 14.94 -2.69
CA ASN A 447 17.98 14.63 -4.03
C ASN A 447 19.06 13.55 -3.98
N TRP A 448 18.65 12.33 -3.64
CA TRP A 448 19.52 11.17 -3.48
C TRP A 448 20.19 10.76 -4.81
N ASN A 449 21.43 10.28 -4.73
CA ASN A 449 21.94 9.37 -5.76
C ASN A 449 21.32 8.00 -5.50
N GLU A 450 20.28 7.67 -6.27
CA GLU A 450 19.53 6.42 -6.10
C GLU A 450 19.95 5.32 -7.09
N ILE A 451 19.99 4.08 -6.60
CA ILE A 451 20.19 2.86 -7.40
C ILE A 451 19.14 1.84 -6.99
N ARG A 452 18.43 1.25 -7.95
CA ARG A 452 17.39 0.22 -7.74
C ARG A 452 17.76 -1.01 -8.55
N LEU A 453 17.84 -2.17 -7.91
CA LEU A 453 18.28 -3.43 -8.55
C LEU A 453 17.37 -4.59 -8.13
N LYS A 454 17.19 -5.56 -9.03
CA LYS A 454 16.43 -6.79 -8.73
C LYS A 454 17.25 -7.83 -7.99
N GLY A 455 16.60 -8.48 -7.02
CA GLY A 455 17.08 -9.65 -6.31
C GLY A 455 16.03 -10.76 -6.28
N ILE A 456 16.48 -11.98 -5.96
CA ILE A 456 15.60 -13.15 -5.86
C ILE A 456 16.06 -13.99 -4.68
N PHE A 457 15.16 -14.23 -3.72
CA PHE A 457 15.34 -15.30 -2.73
C PHE A 457 14.98 -16.64 -3.35
N MET A 458 15.84 -17.64 -3.19
CA MET A 458 15.64 -18.98 -3.72
C MET A 458 15.78 -20.02 -2.61
N ARG A 459 14.84 -20.95 -2.58
CA ARG A 459 14.89 -22.18 -1.80
C ARG A 459 15.70 -23.22 -2.56
N LEU A 460 16.75 -23.73 -1.93
CA LEU A 460 17.59 -24.79 -2.44
C LEU A 460 17.40 -26.03 -1.57
N MET A 461 17.26 -27.18 -2.23
CA MET A 461 17.28 -28.49 -1.59
C MET A 461 18.70 -29.06 -1.74
N GLU A 462 19.32 -29.51 -0.65
CA GLU A 462 20.58 -30.25 -0.76
C GLU A 462 20.34 -31.63 -1.41
N ALA A 463 21.35 -32.09 -2.16
CA ALA A 463 21.31 -33.41 -2.78
C ALA A 463 21.74 -34.50 -1.78
N GLN A 464 20.84 -35.47 -1.58
CA GLN A 464 21.01 -36.76 -0.89
C GLN A 464 21.10 -36.72 0.65
N ASP A 465 20.06 -37.30 1.29
CA ASP A 465 19.95 -37.71 2.70
C ASP A 465 19.82 -36.64 3.81
N THR A 466 19.79 -35.35 3.52
CA THR A 466 19.42 -34.29 4.50
C THR A 466 17.99 -33.78 4.25
N ASP A 467 17.17 -33.65 5.30
CA ASP A 467 15.85 -32.96 5.22
C ASP A 467 16.03 -31.42 5.27
N GLU A 468 17.14 -30.89 4.75
CA GLU A 468 17.57 -29.51 4.94
C GLU A 468 17.30 -28.64 3.71
N ASP A 469 16.28 -27.79 3.81
CA ASP A 469 16.05 -26.69 2.89
C ASP A 469 16.77 -25.44 3.42
N PHE A 470 17.51 -24.72 2.56
CA PHE A 470 18.03 -23.40 2.89
C PHE A 470 17.62 -22.35 1.86
N VAL A 471 17.49 -21.11 2.34
CA VAL A 471 17.15 -19.95 1.51
C VAL A 471 18.32 -18.98 1.47
N LEU A 472 18.63 -18.53 0.26
CA LEU A 472 19.62 -17.47 0.01
C LEU A 472 19.13 -16.51 -1.06
N SER A 473 19.72 -15.33 -1.09
CA SER A 473 19.59 -14.41 -2.23
C SER A 473 20.47 -14.90 -3.38
N LYS A 474 19.94 -14.95 -4.61
CA LYS A 474 20.70 -15.22 -5.84
C LYS A 474 21.85 -14.24 -6.01
N PHE A 475 21.67 -13.00 -5.57
CA PHE A 475 22.63 -11.93 -5.80
C PHE A 475 23.13 -11.30 -4.50
N TYR A 476 24.41 -10.93 -4.51
CA TYR A 476 25.01 -9.98 -3.56
C TYR A 476 25.44 -8.71 -4.29
N TYR A 477 25.55 -7.62 -3.54
CA TYR A 477 25.80 -6.29 -4.10
C TYR A 477 27.07 -5.72 -3.49
N SER A 478 28.04 -5.36 -4.31
CA SER A 478 29.33 -4.85 -3.81
C SER A 478 29.66 -3.50 -4.39
N PHE A 479 30.26 -2.64 -3.57
CA PHE A 479 30.66 -1.29 -3.98
C PHE A 479 31.92 -0.86 -3.24
N ARG A 480 32.52 0.23 -3.72
CA ARG A 480 33.69 0.87 -3.13
C ARG A 480 33.38 2.33 -2.88
N LEU A 481 33.74 2.80 -1.70
CA LEU A 481 33.69 4.21 -1.32
C LEU A 481 35.12 4.76 -1.24
N GLU A 482 35.34 5.93 -1.84
CA GLU A 482 36.63 6.64 -1.76
C GLU A 482 36.70 7.54 -0.52
N GLU A 483 35.56 7.98 0.00
CA GLU A 483 35.42 8.79 1.20
C GLU A 483 34.25 8.30 2.07
N GLU A 484 34.01 8.97 3.20
CA GLU A 484 32.86 8.65 4.04
C GLU A 484 31.55 9.07 3.36
N ALA A 485 30.55 8.20 3.41
CA ALA A 485 29.24 8.45 2.81
C ALA A 485 28.12 7.97 3.73
N GLU A 486 26.99 8.67 3.66
CA GLU A 486 25.72 8.23 4.23
C GLU A 486 24.97 7.42 3.19
N ILE A 487 24.50 6.23 3.58
CA ILE A 487 23.79 5.31 2.70
C ILE A 487 22.58 4.73 3.44
N ASP A 488 21.41 4.91 2.85
CA ASP A 488 20.21 4.15 3.18
C ASP A 488 20.09 2.99 2.20
N ILE A 489 19.83 1.79 2.73
CA ILE A 489 19.64 0.57 1.94
C ILE A 489 18.29 -0.02 2.31
N GLY A 490 17.44 -0.25 1.32
CA GLY A 490 16.12 -0.85 1.51
C GLY A 490 15.94 -2.12 0.69
N LEU A 491 15.32 -3.14 1.27
CA LEU A 491 14.78 -4.31 0.58
C LEU A 491 13.26 -4.18 0.53
N HIS A 492 12.70 -4.34 -0.66
CA HIS A 492 11.27 -4.15 -0.96
C HIS A 492 10.72 -5.43 -1.59
N GLN A 493 9.54 -5.88 -1.17
CA GLN A 493 8.84 -7.02 -1.77
C GLN A 493 7.44 -6.64 -2.23
N GLU A 494 6.72 -7.59 -2.85
CA GLU A 494 5.35 -7.36 -3.32
C GLU A 494 4.42 -7.03 -2.17
N ASP A 495 3.76 -5.88 -2.22
CA ASP A 495 2.71 -5.50 -1.28
C ASP A 495 1.53 -6.51 -1.33
N GLU A 496 1.25 -7.16 -0.20
CA GLU A 496 0.16 -8.14 -0.03
C GLU A 496 -1.24 -7.57 -0.28
N ARG A 497 -1.37 -6.24 -0.37
CA ARG A 497 -2.63 -5.56 -0.67
C ARG A 497 -2.96 -5.57 -2.16
N ILE A 498 -1.99 -5.89 -3.02
CA ILE A 498 -2.23 -5.99 -4.45
C ILE A 498 -3.15 -7.20 -4.68
N LEU A 499 -4.23 -7.01 -5.44
CA LEU A 499 -5.22 -8.06 -5.69
C LEU A 499 -4.56 -9.35 -6.22
N GLY A 500 -4.85 -10.48 -5.57
CA GLY A 500 -4.29 -11.80 -5.89
C GLY A 500 -2.88 -12.08 -5.36
N SER A 501 -2.33 -11.22 -4.49
CA SER A 501 -1.04 -11.43 -3.81
C SER A 501 -1.15 -12.08 -2.41
N ASP A 502 -2.37 -12.36 -1.95
CA ASP A 502 -2.71 -13.10 -0.73
C ASP A 502 -1.99 -14.46 -0.60
N ARG A 503 -1.70 -15.10 -1.75
CA ARG A 503 -0.94 -16.36 -1.85
C ARG A 503 0.58 -16.18 -1.91
N ARG A 504 1.07 -14.95 -1.72
CA ARG A 504 2.48 -14.57 -1.80
C ARG A 504 2.93 -13.74 -0.61
N ARG A 505 2.58 -14.21 0.59
CA ARG A 505 2.94 -13.58 1.88
C ARG A 505 4.37 -13.06 2.04
N TYR A 506 4.58 -12.01 2.82
CA TYR A 506 5.89 -11.44 3.07
C TYR A 506 6.91 -12.48 3.52
N VAL A 507 8.06 -12.43 2.88
CA VAL A 507 9.25 -13.16 3.28
C VAL A 507 10.00 -12.32 4.29
N ASP A 508 10.56 -12.96 5.30
CA ASP A 508 11.42 -12.31 6.25
C ASP A 508 12.71 -11.86 5.56
N MET A 509 12.98 -10.56 5.61
CA MET A 509 14.10 -9.92 4.96
C MET A 509 15.09 -9.37 5.98
N GLN A 510 16.37 -9.48 5.66
CA GLN A 510 17.47 -8.97 6.46
C GLN A 510 18.56 -8.39 5.55
N ILE A 511 19.13 -7.26 5.94
CA ILE A 511 20.26 -6.60 5.29
C ILE A 511 21.51 -6.84 6.13
N LEU A 512 22.46 -7.59 5.57
CA LEU A 512 23.79 -7.75 6.14
C LEU A 512 24.81 -6.96 5.32
N ILE A 513 25.55 -6.06 5.97
CA ILE A 513 26.63 -5.29 5.35
C ILE A 513 27.96 -5.79 5.88
N LEU A 514 28.82 -6.25 4.96
CA LEU A 514 30.14 -6.76 5.22
C LEU A 514 31.20 -5.79 4.67
N ARG A 515 32.28 -5.58 5.42
CA ARG A 515 33.49 -4.91 4.92
C ARG A 515 34.48 -5.96 4.46
N ARG A 516 35.02 -5.78 3.25
CA ARG A 516 36.12 -6.58 2.71
C ARG A 516 37.44 -5.89 2.97
N HIS A 517 38.30 -6.54 3.75
CA HIS A 517 39.66 -6.07 4.04
C HIS A 517 40.63 -6.47 2.92
N THR A 518 41.77 -5.79 2.85
CA THR A 518 42.79 -5.99 1.81
C THR A 518 43.41 -7.40 1.82
N ASN A 519 43.42 -8.07 2.98
CA ASN A 519 43.82 -9.46 3.16
C ASN A 519 42.74 -10.49 2.75
N GLY A 520 41.57 -10.04 2.29
CA GLY A 520 40.43 -10.89 1.91
C GLY A 520 39.49 -11.31 3.04
N THR A 521 39.77 -10.91 4.29
CA THR A 521 38.86 -11.19 5.42
C THR A 521 37.61 -10.30 5.35
N LEU A 522 36.50 -10.83 5.87
CA LEU A 522 35.22 -10.12 5.94
C LEU A 522 34.89 -9.82 7.40
N THR A 523 34.30 -8.66 7.67
CA THR A 523 33.76 -8.30 8.98
C THR A 523 32.37 -7.70 8.83
N ILE A 524 31.46 -8.03 9.75
CA ILE A 524 30.14 -7.42 9.79
C ILE A 524 30.29 -5.95 10.18
N VAL A 525 29.70 -5.07 9.39
CA VAL A 525 29.57 -3.63 9.65
C VAL A 525 28.18 -3.35 10.20
N HIS A 526 27.16 -3.98 9.63
CA HIS A 526 25.77 -3.81 10.02
C HIS A 526 24.99 -5.11 9.80
N ASP A 527 24.09 -5.41 10.73
CA ASP A 527 23.08 -6.48 10.67
C ASP A 527 21.76 -5.83 11.08
N SER A 528 20.81 -5.72 10.15
CA SER A 528 19.51 -5.07 10.40
C SER A 528 18.59 -5.86 11.32
N GLY A 529 18.88 -7.14 11.59
CA GLY A 529 17.87 -8.11 12.01
C GLY A 529 16.94 -8.51 10.87
N SER A 530 16.07 -9.49 11.13
CA SER A 530 15.03 -9.92 10.19
C SER A 530 13.71 -9.21 10.47
N SER A 531 12.98 -8.84 9.41
CA SER A 531 11.59 -8.39 9.51
C SER A 531 10.72 -9.03 8.44
N ASP A 532 9.48 -9.36 8.79
CA ASP A 532 8.44 -9.90 7.90
C ASP A 532 7.48 -8.82 7.34
N SER A 533 7.98 -7.58 7.22
CA SER A 533 7.25 -6.44 6.67
C SER A 533 7.38 -6.32 5.14
N ARG A 534 6.56 -5.42 4.56
CA ARG A 534 6.59 -5.03 3.14
C ARG A 534 7.97 -4.58 2.67
N ASP A 535 8.70 -3.88 3.53
CA ASP A 535 10.03 -3.39 3.29
C ASP A 535 10.88 -3.43 4.58
N GLN A 536 12.20 -3.57 4.41
CA GLN A 536 13.19 -3.51 5.48
C GLN A 536 14.30 -2.55 5.06
N GLU A 537 14.51 -1.50 5.85
CA GLU A 537 15.52 -0.48 5.57
C GLU A 537 16.57 -0.39 6.68
N CYS A 538 17.77 0.06 6.32
CA CYS A 538 18.80 0.46 7.28
C CYS A 538 19.54 1.71 6.80
N HIS A 539 20.01 2.51 7.77
CA HIS A 539 20.80 3.71 7.51
C HIS A 539 22.18 3.49 8.12
N VAL A 540 23.22 3.74 7.33
CA VAL A 540 24.61 3.56 7.77
C VAL A 540 25.50 4.69 7.26
N THR A 541 26.44 5.12 8.11
CA THR A 541 27.57 5.95 7.71
C THR A 541 28.78 5.04 7.50
N LEU A 542 29.30 4.99 6.28
CA LEU A 542 30.39 4.10 5.90
C LEU A 542 31.60 4.93 5.46
N GLY A 543 32.75 4.72 6.12
CA GLY A 543 34.02 5.30 5.69
C GLY A 543 34.56 4.70 4.37
N ALA A 544 35.68 5.22 3.89
CA ALA A 544 36.34 4.70 2.69
C ALA A 544 36.65 3.19 2.80
N GLY A 545 36.35 2.43 1.74
CA GLY A 545 36.56 0.98 1.73
C GLY A 545 35.75 0.19 0.72
N HIS A 546 35.85 -1.14 0.82
CA HIS A 546 35.11 -2.09 0.00
C HIS A 546 34.03 -2.77 0.83
N TYR A 547 32.79 -2.71 0.35
CA TYR A 547 31.61 -3.22 1.04
C TYR A 547 30.85 -4.22 0.19
N ILE A 548 30.21 -5.18 0.86
CA ILE A 548 29.35 -6.19 0.27
C ILE A 548 28.05 -6.23 1.07
N VAL A 549 26.94 -6.05 0.39
CA VAL A 549 25.59 -6.16 0.93
C VAL A 549 25.03 -7.51 0.52
N VAL A 550 24.60 -8.27 1.52
CA VAL A 550 24.04 -9.60 1.37
C VAL A 550 22.61 -9.55 1.87
N PRO A 551 21.61 -9.52 0.99
CA PRO A 551 20.22 -9.74 1.37
C PRO A 551 20.06 -11.16 1.86
N ARG A 552 19.36 -11.31 2.98
CA ARG A 552 19.18 -12.58 3.68
C ARG A 552 17.71 -12.78 3.99
N SER A 553 17.35 -14.05 4.07
CA SER A 553 16.11 -14.54 4.65
C SER A 553 16.46 -15.75 5.50
N SER A 554 15.71 -15.94 6.58
CA SER A 554 15.72 -17.17 7.36
C SER A 554 15.26 -18.36 6.52
N GLY A 555 14.32 -18.12 5.59
CA GLY A 555 13.73 -19.11 4.70
C GLY A 555 12.46 -19.78 5.23
N ALA A 556 12.07 -19.49 6.48
CA ALA A 556 10.86 -20.01 7.07
C ALA A 556 9.60 -19.50 6.35
N THR A 557 9.50 -18.19 6.19
CA THR A 557 8.37 -17.48 5.55
C THR A 557 8.24 -17.75 4.04
N LEU A 558 9.31 -18.15 3.35
CA LEU A 558 9.25 -18.52 1.94
C LEU A 558 8.41 -19.78 1.70
N GLY A 559 8.23 -20.60 2.75
CA GLY A 559 7.40 -21.79 2.67
C GLY A 559 5.92 -21.46 2.68
N ARG A 560 5.12 -22.49 2.46
CA ARG A 560 3.70 -22.46 2.74
C ARG A 560 3.45 -22.72 4.23
N PRO A 561 2.61 -21.94 4.93
CA PRO A 561 2.22 -22.25 6.31
C PRO A 561 1.60 -23.65 6.40
N ASN A 562 1.81 -24.36 7.51
CA ASN A 562 1.35 -25.75 7.63
C ASN A 562 -0.19 -25.91 7.56
N ASN A 563 -0.93 -24.87 7.95
CA ASN A 563 -2.39 -24.87 8.03
C ASN A 563 -3.05 -24.15 6.83
N ASP A 564 -2.27 -23.76 5.83
CA ASP A 564 -2.78 -22.95 4.72
C ASP A 564 -3.57 -23.82 3.71
N PRO A 565 -4.80 -23.44 3.31
CA PRO A 565 -5.67 -24.24 2.44
C PRO A 565 -5.10 -24.42 1.03
N LYS A 566 -5.00 -25.66 0.56
CA LYS A 566 -4.46 -25.98 -0.78
C LYS A 566 -5.54 -26.05 -1.86
N ASP A 567 -6.47 -25.10 -1.82
CA ASP A 567 -7.60 -25.10 -2.75
C ASP A 567 -7.09 -24.77 -4.16
N PRO A 568 -7.29 -25.67 -5.14
CA PRO A 568 -6.84 -25.46 -6.51
C PRO A 568 -7.60 -24.29 -7.13
N VAL A 569 -6.95 -23.60 -8.07
CA VAL A 569 -7.52 -22.45 -8.78
C VAL A 569 -7.81 -22.85 -10.22
N ASP A 570 -9.03 -22.60 -10.69
CA ASP A 570 -9.33 -22.71 -12.11
C ASP A 570 -8.56 -21.62 -12.87
N PHE A 571 -7.77 -21.99 -13.88
CA PHE A 571 -6.91 -21.01 -14.55
C PHE A 571 -7.64 -20.11 -15.55
N LYS A 572 -8.83 -20.52 -15.98
CA LYS A 572 -9.67 -19.78 -16.90
C LYS A 572 -11.07 -19.69 -16.32
N VAL A 573 -11.69 -18.52 -16.49
CA VAL A 573 -13.05 -18.22 -16.03
C VAL A 573 -13.89 -17.68 -17.18
N GLU A 574 -15.18 -18.01 -17.17
CA GLU A 574 -16.17 -17.46 -18.10
C GLU A 574 -16.54 -16.03 -17.66
N HIS A 575 -16.49 -15.08 -18.59
CA HIS A 575 -16.89 -13.69 -18.36
C HIS A 575 -17.75 -13.23 -19.55
N GLY A 576 -19.08 -13.36 -19.39
CA GLY A 576 -20.01 -13.24 -20.51
C GLY A 576 -19.74 -14.35 -21.55
N ASP A 577 -19.62 -13.97 -22.82
CA ASP A 577 -19.30 -14.89 -23.92
C ASP A 577 -17.80 -15.14 -24.14
N LYS A 578 -16.93 -14.57 -23.28
CA LYS A 578 -15.46 -14.63 -23.42
C LYS A 578 -14.83 -15.45 -22.28
N ILE A 579 -13.80 -16.23 -22.60
CA ILE A 579 -12.97 -16.93 -21.61
C ILE A 579 -11.75 -16.07 -21.29
N ARG A 580 -11.50 -15.80 -20.02
CA ARG A 580 -10.36 -14.98 -19.55
C ARG A 580 -9.51 -15.77 -18.56
N LEU A 581 -8.25 -15.36 -18.39
CA LEU A 581 -7.41 -15.87 -17.30
C LEU A 581 -7.99 -15.46 -15.95
N HIS A 582 -8.01 -16.38 -14.99
CA HIS A 582 -8.47 -16.13 -13.63
C HIS A 582 -7.65 -14.99 -12.97
N PRO A 583 -8.28 -14.11 -12.16
CA PRO A 583 -7.58 -13.00 -11.48
C PRO A 583 -6.30 -13.41 -10.74
N VAL A 584 -6.37 -14.44 -9.89
CA VAL A 584 -5.21 -15.00 -9.17
C VAL A 584 -4.09 -15.47 -10.12
N LEU A 585 -4.43 -16.06 -11.27
CA LEU A 585 -3.42 -16.43 -12.28
C LEU A 585 -2.80 -15.19 -12.94
N ARG A 586 -3.59 -14.17 -13.29
CA ARG A 586 -3.06 -12.90 -13.83
C ARG A 586 -2.07 -12.26 -12.86
N SER A 587 -2.42 -12.22 -11.58
CA SER A 587 -1.57 -11.74 -10.48
C SER A 587 -0.30 -12.60 -10.31
N THR A 588 -0.43 -13.93 -10.49
CA THR A 588 0.73 -14.83 -10.48
C THR A 588 1.66 -14.57 -11.67
N ILE A 589 1.12 -14.31 -12.86
CA ILE A 589 1.89 -13.91 -14.04
C ILE A 589 2.60 -12.57 -13.80
N ASP A 590 1.98 -11.62 -13.09
CA ASP A 590 2.63 -10.36 -12.70
C ASP A 590 3.86 -10.59 -11.81
N ASP A 591 3.78 -11.51 -10.86
CA ASP A 591 4.91 -11.92 -10.03
C ASP A 591 5.99 -12.65 -10.85
N VAL A 592 5.61 -13.54 -11.78
CA VAL A 592 6.55 -14.17 -12.73
C VAL A 592 7.27 -13.11 -13.56
N PHE A 593 6.54 -12.15 -14.12
CA PHE A 593 7.11 -11.07 -14.91
C PHE A 593 8.12 -10.27 -14.09
N ARG A 594 7.77 -9.86 -12.86
CA ARG A 594 8.67 -9.12 -11.95
C ARG A 594 9.92 -9.89 -11.57
N ARG A 595 9.91 -11.23 -11.60
CA ARG A 595 11.11 -12.07 -11.39
C ARG A 595 12.04 -12.05 -12.60
N MET A 596 11.51 -11.84 -13.80
CA MET A 596 12.23 -11.93 -15.06
C MET A 596 12.68 -10.57 -15.61
N ASP A 597 11.97 -9.49 -15.31
CA ASP A 597 12.37 -8.11 -15.66
C ASP A 597 13.52 -7.65 -14.74
N LEU A 598 14.73 -8.10 -15.06
CA LEU A 598 15.94 -7.80 -14.27
C LEU A 598 16.42 -6.37 -14.51
N GLN A 599 16.03 -5.76 -15.63
CA GLN A 599 16.41 -4.42 -16.02
C GLN A 599 15.48 -3.32 -15.49
N LEU A 600 14.33 -3.69 -14.92
CA LEU A 600 13.32 -2.74 -14.40
C LEU A 600 12.82 -1.79 -15.48
N ASN A 601 12.62 -2.29 -16.70
CA ASN A 601 12.25 -1.49 -17.86
C ASN A 601 10.82 -1.75 -18.35
N GLY A 602 10.08 -2.65 -17.69
CA GLY A 602 8.69 -2.97 -18.01
C GLY A 602 8.50 -3.89 -19.21
N ALA A 603 9.57 -4.51 -19.72
CA ALA A 603 9.52 -5.51 -20.77
C ALA A 603 10.58 -6.61 -20.56
N LEU A 604 10.35 -7.80 -21.10
CA LEU A 604 11.38 -8.84 -21.17
C LEU A 604 12.07 -8.74 -22.52
N SER A 605 13.37 -8.46 -22.49
CA SER A 605 14.24 -8.53 -23.67
C SER A 605 14.26 -9.94 -24.25
N ALA A 606 14.72 -10.11 -25.50
CA ALA A 606 14.90 -11.43 -26.11
C ALA A 606 15.73 -12.37 -25.22
N ASP A 607 16.79 -11.86 -24.57
CA ASP A 607 17.64 -12.63 -23.65
C ASP A 607 16.90 -13.09 -22.37
N GLU A 608 16.05 -12.24 -21.80
CA GLU A 608 15.21 -12.57 -20.65
C GLU A 608 14.10 -13.56 -21.04
N LEU A 609 13.48 -13.37 -22.21
CA LEU A 609 12.48 -14.26 -22.75
C LEU A 609 13.04 -15.65 -23.05
N ASN A 610 14.26 -15.72 -23.61
CA ASN A 610 14.98 -16.96 -23.83
C ASN A 610 15.34 -17.69 -22.52
N GLN A 611 15.60 -16.95 -21.44
CA GLN A 611 15.77 -17.56 -20.11
C GLN A 611 14.44 -18.07 -19.56
N PHE A 612 13.38 -17.30 -19.73
CA PHE A 612 12.03 -17.69 -19.34
C PHE A 612 11.56 -18.96 -20.07
N GLY A 613 11.71 -19.02 -21.40
CA GLY A 613 11.39 -20.18 -22.23
C GLY A 613 12.09 -21.45 -21.74
N ARG A 614 13.40 -21.38 -21.48
CA ARG A 614 14.18 -22.49 -20.91
C ARG A 614 13.71 -22.93 -19.52
N LEU A 615 13.24 -22.00 -18.68
CA LEU A 615 12.75 -22.32 -17.34
C LEU A 615 11.43 -23.10 -17.40
N ILE A 616 10.52 -22.72 -18.30
CA ILE A 616 9.24 -23.42 -18.49
C ILE A 616 9.32 -24.58 -19.48
N GLY A 617 10.47 -24.76 -20.15
CA GLY A 617 10.68 -25.78 -21.19
C GLY A 617 9.79 -25.57 -22.40
N CYS A 618 9.59 -24.32 -22.81
CA CYS A 618 8.82 -23.93 -23.98
C CYS A 618 9.78 -23.61 -25.13
N GLU A 619 9.96 -24.55 -26.07
CA GLU A 619 10.89 -24.43 -27.19
C GLU A 619 10.58 -23.23 -28.10
N GLU A 620 9.31 -22.80 -28.19
CA GLU A 620 8.88 -21.62 -28.97
C GLU A 620 9.47 -20.31 -28.43
N LEU A 621 9.76 -20.27 -27.12
CA LEU A 621 10.42 -19.14 -26.49
C LEU A 621 11.93 -19.34 -26.36
N GLU A 622 12.49 -20.40 -26.95
CA GLU A 622 13.93 -20.64 -26.97
C GLU A 622 14.53 -20.15 -28.29
N ASN A 623 15.48 -19.22 -28.20
CA ASN A 623 16.19 -18.57 -29.31
C ASN A 623 15.39 -17.48 -30.05
N VAL A 624 14.44 -16.85 -29.37
CA VAL A 624 13.78 -15.62 -29.85
C VAL A 624 14.84 -14.53 -30.04
N THR A 625 14.78 -13.83 -31.16
CA THR A 625 15.57 -12.63 -31.46
C THR A 625 14.71 -11.37 -31.39
N ASP A 626 15.34 -10.19 -31.34
CA ASP A 626 14.60 -8.92 -31.36
C ASP A 626 13.76 -8.76 -32.65
N GLU A 627 14.23 -9.31 -33.79
CA GLU A 627 13.48 -9.29 -35.06
C GLU A 627 12.23 -10.18 -35.00
N ASP A 628 12.27 -11.31 -34.27
CA ASP A 628 11.12 -12.22 -34.13
C ASP A 628 9.99 -11.58 -33.31
N LEU A 629 10.32 -10.74 -32.33
CA LEU A 629 9.34 -10.00 -31.53
C LEU A 629 8.51 -9.01 -32.36
N GLU A 630 9.00 -8.61 -33.54
CA GLU A 630 8.29 -7.79 -34.52
C GLU A 630 7.60 -8.64 -35.62
N GLY A 631 7.78 -9.96 -35.59
CA GLY A 631 7.31 -10.90 -36.62
C GLY A 631 5.89 -11.45 -36.41
N GLU A 632 5.45 -12.32 -37.33
CA GLU A 632 4.09 -12.87 -37.37
C GLU A 632 3.73 -13.72 -36.11
N GLU A 633 4.71 -14.36 -35.47
CA GLU A 633 4.48 -15.20 -34.28
C GLU A 633 4.05 -14.38 -33.04
N PHE A 634 4.51 -13.12 -32.98
CA PHE A 634 4.20 -12.15 -31.93
C PHE A 634 3.21 -11.07 -32.40
N GLU A 635 2.61 -11.21 -33.59
CA GLU A 635 1.72 -10.19 -34.21
C GLU A 635 0.48 -9.83 -33.37
N ASN A 636 0.16 -10.66 -32.37
CA ASN A 636 -0.99 -10.54 -31.47
C ASN A 636 -0.58 -10.43 -30.00
N ILE A 637 0.70 -10.13 -29.73
CA ILE A 637 1.29 -10.01 -28.41
C ILE A 637 1.80 -8.58 -28.23
N SER A 638 1.51 -7.97 -27.08
CA SER A 638 1.93 -6.61 -26.77
C SER A 638 3.43 -6.54 -26.46
N CYS A 639 4.20 -5.92 -27.37
CA CYS A 639 5.64 -5.69 -27.29
C CYS A 639 5.96 -4.20 -27.41
N ASN A 640 7.09 -3.77 -26.85
CA ASN A 640 7.67 -2.43 -27.02
C ASN A 640 9.14 -2.53 -27.46
N ALA A 641 9.84 -1.39 -27.54
CA ALA A 641 11.24 -1.33 -27.98
C ALA A 641 12.23 -2.12 -27.10
N ASN A 642 11.86 -2.49 -25.88
CA ASN A 642 12.67 -3.28 -24.95
C ASN A 642 12.28 -4.78 -24.94
N GLY A 643 11.18 -5.15 -25.59
CA GLY A 643 10.74 -6.54 -25.75
C GLY A 643 9.27 -6.77 -25.37
N ILE A 644 8.95 -7.98 -24.90
CA ILE A 644 7.57 -8.36 -24.57
C ILE A 644 7.12 -7.74 -23.24
N THR A 645 5.97 -7.06 -23.24
CA THR A 645 5.44 -6.43 -22.03
C THR A 645 4.78 -7.45 -21.11
N ASN A 646 4.52 -7.05 -19.85
CA ASN A 646 3.75 -7.88 -18.91
C ASN A 646 2.36 -8.24 -19.45
N PHE A 647 1.68 -7.28 -20.09
CA PHE A 647 0.43 -7.56 -20.78
C PHE A 647 0.61 -8.58 -21.92
N GLY A 648 1.70 -8.46 -22.68
CA GLY A 648 2.09 -9.44 -23.70
C GLY A 648 2.27 -10.86 -23.15
N ILE A 649 2.91 -11.01 -21.98
CA ILE A 649 3.04 -12.34 -21.33
C ILE A 649 1.67 -12.89 -20.93
N LYS A 650 0.75 -12.07 -20.39
CA LYS A 650 -0.63 -12.52 -20.11
C LYS A 650 -1.36 -12.99 -21.37
N GLN A 651 -1.19 -12.28 -22.49
CA GLN A 651 -1.74 -12.68 -23.78
C GLN A 651 -1.11 -13.99 -24.27
N TYR A 652 0.19 -14.17 -24.06
CA TYR A 652 0.89 -15.42 -24.40
C TYR A 652 0.30 -16.61 -23.63
N PHE A 653 0.14 -16.49 -22.31
CA PHE A 653 -0.47 -17.52 -21.47
C PHE A 653 -1.92 -17.83 -21.88
N SER A 654 -2.67 -16.84 -22.36
CA SER A 654 -4.06 -17.04 -22.78
C SER A 654 -4.23 -17.98 -24.00
N LYS A 655 -3.14 -18.23 -24.76
CA LYS A 655 -3.12 -19.15 -25.92
C LYS A 655 -3.17 -20.63 -25.52
N TYR A 656 -2.72 -20.98 -24.32
CA TYR A 656 -2.53 -22.36 -23.88
C TYR A 656 -3.71 -22.89 -23.07
N GLU A 657 -3.88 -24.20 -23.03
CA GLU A 657 -4.90 -24.84 -22.20
C GLU A 657 -4.48 -24.89 -20.72
N PRO A 658 -5.44 -24.99 -19.78
CA PRO A 658 -5.14 -25.01 -18.35
C PRO A 658 -4.08 -26.03 -17.92
N GLU A 659 -4.02 -27.20 -18.55
CA GLU A 659 -3.03 -28.23 -18.24
C GLU A 659 -1.60 -27.81 -18.60
N GLU A 660 -1.42 -27.11 -19.72
CA GLU A 660 -0.13 -26.58 -20.15
C GLU A 660 0.31 -25.41 -19.27
N ILE A 661 -0.62 -24.53 -18.91
CA ILE A 661 -0.40 -23.46 -17.93
C ILE A 661 0.05 -24.06 -16.59
N ALA A 662 -0.58 -25.15 -16.13
CA ALA A 662 -0.19 -25.85 -14.91
C ALA A 662 1.26 -26.31 -14.96
N GLU A 663 1.69 -26.87 -16.09
CA GLU A 663 3.06 -27.33 -16.28
C GLU A 663 4.06 -26.16 -16.22
N PHE A 664 3.77 -25.06 -16.92
CA PHE A 664 4.63 -23.87 -16.92
C PHE A 664 4.79 -23.29 -15.51
N ILE A 665 3.67 -23.06 -14.84
CA ILE A 665 3.62 -22.48 -13.50
C ILE A 665 4.26 -23.41 -12.45
N GLY A 666 4.08 -24.73 -12.58
CA GLY A 666 4.75 -25.74 -11.75
C GLY A 666 6.28 -25.71 -11.87
N LYS A 667 6.81 -25.55 -13.09
CA LYS A 667 8.26 -25.39 -13.33
C LYS A 667 8.81 -24.12 -12.70
N LEU A 668 8.04 -23.03 -12.72
CA LEU A 668 8.36 -21.75 -12.06
C LEU A 668 8.26 -21.79 -10.52
N GLY A 669 7.80 -22.91 -9.96
CA GLY A 669 7.82 -23.16 -8.53
C GLY A 669 6.56 -22.73 -7.78
N TYR A 670 5.41 -22.73 -8.46
CA TYR A 670 4.11 -22.58 -7.82
C TYR A 670 3.40 -23.94 -7.74
N ASP A 671 2.56 -24.12 -6.74
CA ASP A 671 1.70 -25.30 -6.63
C ASP A 671 0.37 -25.12 -7.39
N GLU A 672 -0.49 -26.14 -7.38
CA GLU A 672 -1.83 -26.15 -8.04
C GLU A 672 -2.77 -25.04 -7.53
N SER A 673 -2.46 -24.46 -6.37
CA SER A 673 -3.19 -23.35 -5.78
C SER A 673 -2.55 -21.99 -6.10
N LEU A 674 -1.53 -21.97 -6.96
CA LEU A 674 -0.74 -20.80 -7.34
C LEU A 674 0.07 -20.18 -6.17
N TYR A 675 0.39 -20.97 -5.14
CA TYR A 675 1.24 -20.52 -4.04
C TYR A 675 2.71 -20.63 -4.44
N SER A 676 3.50 -19.56 -4.27
CA SER A 676 4.93 -19.59 -4.57
C SER A 676 5.72 -20.38 -3.51
N THR A 677 6.41 -21.44 -3.92
CA THR A 677 7.12 -22.36 -3.00
C THR A 677 8.64 -22.38 -3.15
N LYS A 678 9.18 -21.90 -4.28
CA LYS A 678 10.62 -22.01 -4.61
C LYS A 678 11.39 -20.70 -4.52
N SER A 679 10.77 -19.57 -4.84
CA SER A 679 11.49 -18.29 -4.91
C SER A 679 10.56 -17.10 -4.77
N LYS A 680 11.12 -15.94 -4.38
CA LYS A 680 10.43 -14.66 -4.46
C LYS A 680 11.35 -13.53 -4.89
N PRO A 681 10.88 -12.61 -5.76
CA PRO A 681 11.64 -11.43 -6.12
C PRO A 681 11.63 -10.41 -4.99
N PHE A 682 12.66 -9.59 -4.94
CA PHE A 682 12.69 -8.36 -4.15
C PHE A 682 13.44 -7.29 -4.95
N THR A 683 13.24 -6.03 -4.58
CA THR A 683 14.01 -4.90 -5.10
C THR A 683 14.89 -4.35 -4.00
N ILE A 684 16.19 -4.23 -4.26
CA ILE A 684 17.11 -3.54 -3.37
C ILE A 684 17.30 -2.10 -3.86
N THR A 685 17.29 -1.18 -2.92
CA THR A 685 17.47 0.25 -3.14
C THR A 685 18.69 0.75 -2.37
N PHE A 686 19.42 1.67 -2.96
CA PHE A 686 20.51 2.40 -2.33
C PHE A 686 20.25 3.88 -2.53
N HIS A 687 20.19 4.65 -1.45
CA HIS A 687 20.07 6.11 -1.47
C HIS A 687 21.28 6.68 -0.76
N THR A 688 22.07 7.51 -1.45
CA THR A 688 23.27 8.10 -0.85
C THR A 688 23.52 9.53 -1.31
N ASN A 689 24.18 10.29 -0.45
CA ASN A 689 24.62 11.66 -0.70
C ASN A 689 25.85 11.75 -1.64
N SER A 690 26.39 10.61 -2.08
CA SER A 690 27.60 10.53 -2.92
C SER A 690 27.39 9.65 -4.16
N GLU A 691 28.21 9.79 -5.20
CA GLU A 691 28.14 8.89 -6.37
C GLU A 691 28.50 7.45 -5.94
N LEU A 692 27.59 6.50 -6.20
CA LEU A 692 27.78 5.10 -5.88
C LEU A 692 27.76 4.26 -7.16
N ARG A 693 28.62 3.23 -7.21
CA ARG A 693 28.57 2.21 -8.27
C ARG A 693 28.50 0.83 -7.65
N VAL A 694 27.35 0.19 -7.81
CA VAL A 694 27.08 -1.14 -7.27
C VAL A 694 27.33 -2.19 -8.35
N ARG A 695 28.06 -3.25 -7.98
CA ARG A 695 28.27 -4.44 -8.80
C ARG A 695 27.47 -5.60 -8.24
N ILE A 696 26.71 -6.25 -9.11
CA ILE A 696 25.94 -7.45 -8.80
C ILE A 696 26.83 -8.68 -8.98
N GLY A 697 26.88 -9.54 -7.98
CA GLY A 697 27.55 -10.82 -8.05
C GLY A 697 26.59 -11.98 -7.82
N ASP A 698 26.83 -13.11 -8.48
CA ASP A 698 26.07 -14.34 -8.31
C ASP A 698 26.51 -15.07 -7.04
N ALA A 699 25.67 -15.03 -6.00
CA ALA A 699 25.96 -15.61 -4.70
C ALA A 699 26.05 -17.14 -4.76
N LEU A 700 25.32 -17.78 -5.68
CA LEU A 700 25.32 -19.25 -5.85
C LEU A 700 26.69 -19.80 -6.27
N LYS A 701 27.54 -18.96 -6.84
CA LYS A 701 28.89 -19.33 -7.31
C LYS A 701 29.97 -19.02 -6.28
N THR A 702 29.60 -18.75 -5.02
CA THR A 702 30.51 -18.28 -3.97
C THR A 702 30.22 -18.93 -2.62
N ASP A 703 31.18 -18.88 -1.70
CA ASP A 703 31.05 -19.28 -0.28
C ASP A 703 30.51 -18.13 0.61
N LEU A 704 30.05 -17.03 0.00
CA LEU A 704 29.69 -15.81 0.73
C LEU A 704 28.57 -16.03 1.73
N ASN A 705 27.61 -16.88 1.37
CA ASN A 705 26.47 -17.19 2.22
C ASN A 705 26.88 -17.94 3.50
N GLU A 706 27.70 -18.98 3.36
CA GLU A 706 28.27 -19.75 4.48
C GLU A 706 29.09 -18.84 5.39
N ARG A 707 29.97 -18.02 4.80
CA ARG A 707 30.80 -17.06 5.56
C ARG A 707 29.99 -15.99 6.28
N ALA A 708 28.91 -15.52 5.68
CA ALA A 708 28.01 -14.55 6.32
C ALA A 708 27.36 -15.16 7.56
N TRP A 709 26.86 -16.39 7.45
CA TRP A 709 26.31 -17.13 8.57
C TRP A 709 27.33 -17.40 9.67
N ASP A 710 28.53 -17.85 9.32
CA ASP A 710 29.62 -18.03 10.27
C ASP A 710 29.87 -16.75 11.07
N LEU A 711 30.02 -15.62 10.38
CA LEU A 711 30.25 -14.33 11.03
C LEU A 711 29.10 -13.93 11.95
N MET A 712 27.86 -14.08 11.50
CA MET A 712 26.67 -13.72 12.28
C MET A 712 26.56 -14.58 13.54
N MET A 713 26.75 -15.90 13.40
CA MET A 713 26.63 -16.83 14.52
C MET A 713 27.76 -16.68 15.53
N HIS A 714 29.00 -16.46 15.07
CA HIS A 714 30.11 -16.16 15.97
C HIS A 714 29.89 -14.84 16.72
N ASN A 715 29.38 -13.80 16.04
CA ASN A 715 29.09 -12.51 16.67
C ASN A 715 27.94 -12.63 17.70
N TYR A 716 26.88 -13.35 17.34
CA TYR A 716 25.76 -13.64 18.25
C TYR A 716 26.23 -14.41 19.49
N HIS A 717 27.02 -15.47 19.31
CA HIS A 717 27.59 -16.25 20.42
C HIS A 717 28.46 -15.39 21.34
N LYS A 718 29.29 -14.51 20.77
CA LYS A 718 30.16 -13.61 21.52
C LYS A 718 29.38 -12.60 22.36
N ASN A 719 28.32 -12.01 21.81
CA ASN A 719 27.58 -10.93 22.46
C ASN A 719 26.57 -11.44 23.49
N ASN A 720 25.92 -12.59 23.25
CA ASN A 720 24.84 -13.11 24.08
C ASN A 720 25.28 -14.27 25.00
N GLY A 721 26.59 -14.40 25.24
CA GLY A 721 27.27 -15.55 25.86
C GLY A 721 26.41 -16.43 26.79
N ALA A 722 26.42 -17.74 26.55
CA ALA A 722 25.75 -18.80 27.33
C ALA A 722 24.23 -18.66 27.60
N THR A 723 23.59 -17.53 27.32
CA THR A 723 22.15 -17.33 27.57
C THR A 723 21.33 -18.13 26.57
N GLY A 724 20.91 -19.33 26.98
CA GLY A 724 20.17 -20.27 26.13
C GLY A 724 21.03 -21.13 25.19
N ALA A 725 22.36 -20.99 25.22
CA ALA A 725 23.28 -21.89 24.56
C ALA A 725 23.71 -23.00 25.51
N ILE A 726 23.67 -24.25 25.05
CA ILE A 726 24.08 -25.42 25.82
C ILE A 726 25.48 -25.82 25.36
N GLN A 727 26.41 -25.76 26.29
CA GLN A 727 27.85 -25.85 26.00
C GLN A 727 28.46 -27.05 26.72
N THR A 728 29.07 -27.95 25.95
CA THR A 728 29.94 -29.01 26.46
C THR A 728 31.39 -28.74 26.01
N ASP A 729 32.32 -29.59 26.45
CA ASP A 729 33.70 -29.59 25.96
C ASP A 729 33.80 -29.95 24.47
N GLU A 730 32.80 -30.69 23.97
CA GLU A 730 32.76 -31.27 22.63
C GLU A 730 31.95 -30.41 21.64
N ILE A 731 30.85 -29.82 22.09
CA ILE A 731 29.92 -29.09 21.21
C ILE A 731 29.30 -27.89 21.92
N CYS A 732 28.98 -26.84 21.17
CA CYS A 732 28.13 -25.75 21.63
C CYS A 732 26.90 -25.66 20.74
N VAL A 733 25.71 -25.83 21.31
CA VAL A 733 24.44 -25.71 20.59
C VAL A 733 23.73 -24.46 21.08
N PHE A 734 23.20 -23.65 20.17
CA PHE A 734 22.58 -22.38 20.51
C PHE A 734 21.37 -22.10 19.62
N ARG A 735 20.62 -21.06 20.00
CA ARG A 735 19.52 -20.51 19.21
C ARG A 735 19.59 -18.99 19.16
N ARG A 736 19.23 -18.42 18.01
CA ARG A 736 18.98 -16.99 17.81
C ARG A 736 17.49 -16.80 17.61
N TYR A 737 16.86 -16.00 18.46
CA TYR A 737 15.49 -15.55 18.22
C TYR A 737 15.56 -14.17 17.58
N ASP A 738 14.93 -14.04 16.42
CA ASP A 738 14.76 -12.78 15.72
C ASP A 738 13.33 -12.30 15.94
N GLN A 739 13.19 -11.29 16.79
CA GLN A 739 11.88 -10.79 17.21
C GLN A 739 11.13 -10.12 16.06
N GLY A 740 11.84 -9.49 15.12
CA GLY A 740 11.22 -8.73 14.03
C GLY A 740 10.52 -9.60 12.99
N ALA A 741 10.87 -10.89 12.91
CA ALA A 741 10.21 -11.87 12.04
C ALA A 741 9.66 -13.09 12.82
N TYR A 742 9.59 -13.00 14.16
CA TYR A 742 9.21 -14.09 15.07
C TYR A 742 9.92 -15.43 14.77
N CYS A 743 11.14 -15.36 14.26
CA CYS A 743 11.87 -16.50 13.73
C CYS A 743 12.91 -17.01 14.73
N VAL A 744 13.04 -18.33 14.87
CA VAL A 744 14.08 -18.99 15.65
C VAL A 744 15.03 -19.72 14.70
N VAL A 745 16.32 -19.38 14.77
CA VAL A 745 17.41 -20.07 14.07
C VAL A 745 18.20 -20.90 15.06
N TYR A 746 18.51 -22.15 14.73
CA TYR A 746 19.37 -23.01 15.56
C TYR A 746 20.76 -23.11 14.98
N GLY A 747 21.76 -23.30 15.84
CA GLY A 747 23.11 -23.58 15.39
C GLY A 747 23.88 -24.47 16.33
N ALA A 748 24.90 -25.12 15.79
CA ALA A 748 25.85 -25.94 16.53
C ALA A 748 27.28 -25.64 16.07
N ILE A 749 28.17 -25.48 17.03
CA ILE A 749 29.63 -25.36 16.85
C ILE A 749 30.27 -26.63 17.37
N ASN A 750 30.96 -27.34 16.50
CA ASN A 750 31.76 -28.49 16.85
C ASN A 750 33.14 -28.04 17.34
N LYS A 751 33.54 -28.48 18.54
CA LYS A 751 34.83 -28.13 19.15
C LYS A 751 35.89 -29.23 19.00
N THR A 752 35.52 -30.38 18.46
CA THR A 752 36.41 -31.51 18.26
C THR A 752 36.96 -31.54 16.84
N ASP A 753 37.87 -32.48 16.61
CA ASP A 753 38.49 -32.76 15.32
C ASP A 753 37.73 -33.88 14.54
N ASP A 754 36.61 -34.37 15.08
CA ASP A 754 35.76 -35.41 14.47
C ASP A 754 34.39 -34.82 14.09
N GLU A 755 33.71 -35.38 13.08
CA GLU A 755 32.35 -34.99 12.72
C GLU A 755 31.34 -35.33 13.83
N MET A 756 30.30 -34.49 13.96
CA MET A 756 29.23 -34.70 14.93
C MET A 756 27.86 -34.67 14.26
N GLU A 757 27.08 -35.73 14.43
CA GLU A 757 25.64 -35.66 14.11
C GLU A 757 24.92 -34.95 15.27
N VAL A 758 24.16 -33.90 14.95
CA VAL A 758 23.29 -33.18 15.89
C VAL A 758 21.85 -33.26 15.42
N ASN A 759 20.95 -33.67 16.32
CA ASN A 759 19.52 -33.74 16.09
C ASN A 759 18.81 -32.68 16.94
N PHE A 760 18.17 -31.70 16.30
CA PHE A 760 17.33 -30.69 16.92
C PHE A 760 15.87 -31.17 16.92
N LYS A 761 15.27 -31.35 18.10
CA LYS A 761 13.90 -31.82 18.29
C LYS A 761 13.00 -30.67 18.75
N MET A 762 11.96 -30.38 17.98
CA MET A 762 11.01 -29.28 18.21
C MET A 762 9.59 -29.79 18.54
N THR A 763 9.42 -31.11 18.70
CA THR A 763 8.13 -31.81 18.85
C THR A 763 7.22 -31.35 20.00
N ASN A 764 7.76 -30.61 20.98
CA ASN A 764 7.00 -30.12 22.14
C ASN A 764 6.57 -28.65 21.99
N SER A 765 6.91 -28.01 20.88
CA SER A 765 6.52 -26.63 20.60
C SER A 765 5.08 -26.55 20.17
N LYS A 766 4.36 -25.53 20.66
CA LYS A 766 2.97 -25.26 20.30
C LYS A 766 2.92 -23.96 19.51
N ASN A 767 1.91 -23.82 18.63
CA ASN A 767 1.64 -22.60 17.86
C ASN A 767 2.81 -22.18 16.95
N MET A 768 3.43 -23.18 16.31
CA MET A 768 4.42 -22.95 15.25
C MET A 768 3.69 -22.73 13.92
N ILE A 769 3.88 -21.58 13.27
CA ILE A 769 3.36 -21.33 11.92
C ILE A 769 4.14 -22.19 10.92
N TYR A 770 5.47 -22.21 11.08
CA TYR A 770 6.41 -22.95 10.25
C TYR A 770 7.29 -23.88 11.11
N GLN A 771 7.30 -25.17 10.77
CA GLN A 771 8.11 -26.19 11.46
C GLN A 771 8.63 -27.23 10.45
N PRO A 772 9.77 -27.87 10.72
CA PRO A 772 10.23 -29.00 9.93
C PRO A 772 9.18 -30.12 9.87
N SER A 773 9.01 -30.75 8.71
CA SER A 773 7.95 -31.74 8.42
C SER A 773 7.92 -32.92 9.41
N LYS A 774 9.07 -33.30 9.98
CA LYS A 774 9.20 -34.41 10.95
C LYS A 774 9.27 -33.95 12.41
N GLY A 775 9.15 -32.65 12.69
CA GLY A 775 9.28 -32.09 14.04
C GLY A 775 10.68 -32.23 14.67
N SER A 776 11.66 -32.71 13.90
CA SER A 776 13.08 -32.76 14.26
C SER A 776 13.94 -32.73 13.01
N VAL A 777 15.13 -32.14 13.10
CA VAL A 777 16.10 -32.06 11.99
C VAL A 777 17.47 -32.53 12.47
N LYS A 778 18.08 -33.41 11.66
CA LYS A 778 19.41 -33.96 11.88
C LYS A 778 20.39 -33.33 10.90
N THR A 779 21.54 -32.92 11.40
CA THR A 779 22.64 -32.38 10.59
C THR A 779 23.97 -32.95 11.03
N ILE A 780 24.98 -32.84 10.16
CA ILE A 780 26.37 -33.17 10.46
C ILE A 780 27.15 -31.86 10.62
N VAL A 781 27.72 -31.66 11.80
CA VAL A 781 28.59 -30.52 12.09
C VAL A 781 30.04 -30.92 11.78
N PRO A 782 30.71 -30.24 10.82
CA PRO A 782 32.07 -30.59 10.43
C PRO A 782 33.07 -30.35 11.57
N PRO A 783 34.25 -31.00 11.55
CA PRO A 783 35.30 -30.80 12.55
C PRO A 783 35.68 -29.33 12.69
N ARG A 784 35.77 -28.83 13.93
CA ARG A 784 36.04 -27.41 14.23
C ARG A 784 35.12 -26.43 13.49
N GLY A 785 33.97 -26.90 13.01
CA GLY A 785 33.07 -26.15 12.15
C GLY A 785 31.80 -25.71 12.84
N LEU A 786 30.98 -24.98 12.09
CA LEU A 786 29.67 -24.49 12.50
C LEU A 786 28.64 -24.93 11.46
N VAL A 787 27.44 -25.26 11.94
CA VAL A 787 26.25 -25.36 11.10
C VAL A 787 25.11 -24.60 11.74
N TYR A 788 24.19 -24.14 10.92
CA TYR A 788 22.94 -23.55 11.33
C TYR A 788 21.82 -24.32 10.64
N LEU A 789 20.71 -24.55 11.32
CA LEU A 789 19.59 -25.31 10.80
C LEU A 789 18.27 -24.64 11.06
N SER A 790 17.33 -24.95 10.17
CA SER A 790 15.88 -24.96 10.40
C SER A 790 15.34 -23.74 11.11
N THR A 791 14.83 -22.82 10.31
CA THR A 791 14.21 -21.60 10.80
C THR A 791 12.73 -21.87 11.06
N SER A 792 12.26 -21.45 12.22
CA SER A 792 10.90 -21.75 12.70
C SER A 792 10.22 -20.46 13.13
N ILE A 793 8.97 -20.26 12.73
CA ILE A 793 8.23 -19.02 13.05
C ILE A 793 7.16 -19.30 14.08
N LEU A 794 7.13 -18.46 15.10
CA LEU A 794 6.16 -18.48 16.19
C LEU A 794 4.94 -17.61 15.85
N ASP A 795 3.76 -18.04 16.31
CA ASP A 795 2.56 -17.22 16.25
C ASP A 795 2.71 -15.97 17.16
N PRO A 796 2.52 -14.73 16.63
CA PRO A 796 2.60 -13.52 17.42
C PRO A 796 1.64 -13.55 18.64
N GLY A 797 2.20 -13.43 19.85
CA GLY A 797 1.41 -13.32 21.09
C GLY A 797 1.13 -14.62 21.86
N GLN A 798 1.49 -15.80 21.34
CA GLN A 798 1.38 -17.08 22.07
C GLN A 798 2.75 -17.76 22.26
N SER A 799 3.54 -17.25 23.20
CA SER A 799 4.92 -17.72 23.41
C SER A 799 5.02 -18.90 24.39
N SER A 800 4.94 -20.15 23.89
CA SER A 800 5.53 -21.29 24.59
C SER A 800 6.26 -22.21 23.62
N PHE A 801 7.58 -22.10 23.59
CA PHE A 801 8.44 -22.85 22.68
C PHE A 801 9.38 -23.80 23.45
N SER A 802 9.51 -25.05 23.00
CA SER A 802 10.37 -26.06 23.63
C SER A 802 11.21 -26.80 22.59
N TRP A 803 12.52 -26.81 22.81
CA TRP A 803 13.47 -27.55 21.98
C TRP A 803 14.32 -28.49 22.84
N ASN A 804 14.67 -29.63 22.26
CA ASN A 804 15.65 -30.57 22.80
C ASN A 804 16.69 -30.87 21.72
N TYR A 805 17.85 -31.36 22.11
CA TYR A 805 18.87 -31.81 21.16
C TYR A 805 19.50 -33.12 21.61
N SER A 806 20.05 -33.87 20.66
CA SER A 806 20.90 -35.04 20.93
C SER A 806 22.02 -35.07 19.92
N PHE A 807 23.23 -35.44 20.34
CA PHE A 807 24.38 -35.57 19.45
C PHE A 807 25.07 -36.92 19.62
N SER A 808 25.67 -37.41 18.55
CA SER A 808 26.52 -38.59 18.55
C SER A 808 27.79 -38.31 17.76
N ALA A 809 28.94 -38.60 18.35
CA ALA A 809 30.21 -38.57 17.63
C ALA A 809 30.18 -39.65 16.54
N GLY A 810 30.39 -39.24 15.28
CA GLY A 810 30.66 -40.17 14.20
C GLY A 810 32.04 -40.75 14.40
N ARG A 811 32.17 -41.84 15.16
CA ARG A 811 33.41 -42.63 15.09
C ARG A 811 33.40 -43.36 13.76
N THR A 812 34.08 -42.79 12.75
CA THR A 812 34.54 -43.53 11.57
C THR A 812 35.43 -44.69 11.98
#